data_AF-A0A9D0N7H7-F1
#
_entry.id   AF-A0A9D0N7H7-F1
#
_cell.length_a   1.000
_cell.length_b   1.000
_cell.length_c   1.000
_cell.angle_alpha   90.00
_cell.angle_beta   90.00
_cell.angle_gamma   90.00
#
_symmetry.space_group_name_H-M   'P 1'
#
loop_
_entity.id
_entity.type
_entity.pdbx_description
1 polymer ?
#
loop_
_entity_poly.entity_id
_entity_poly.type
_entity_poly.pdbx_seq_one_letter_code
_entity_poly.pdbx_strand_id
1 'polypeptide(L)'
;MDVRTILSGFIGVTIIVLGGCSDGGGSNPDSSVNGVTLEGAAAKGIINLGNVVAEELKADGSVLAQVGSATTDADGYYSLMVNSYSGGPIRVTVSADANTQMKCDVPAGCGARTDELEDVFSLTPNVVDFGEWYKPGSLNMMALVAEAVADETINVNITPYTNLAANYALAVVSPTASRALDTGSLTPSGIYKANSEVSSLMRIDVLNTRPVDITDPDAVGKGEPAEVVYAAVSAAVLADADTTGGRPDINGALDTLTRSFDFDGGAIVADDTGTATDGSTISLQEIIDGASDVLGQGNIADISGTLVALQDDVDEVTGGGSVDPVPGDTADAATLAKVKAFVGDVRTWGTAFIEGTSASSTAFKEQTELVAGVANLSIEFLIGPAFYASAGAIEMRFHGRNTSTNLVDYEIGSPTGPQFTAGTITQSGDVVTITDGVINGITVNMKVRLPADGAVFVTGSSITIEMMSASFESAATDAYINSGQLTLNLASEYVVDWVAIEQRSAAMPSILKGATDLDITLTQKQDQFGMPLDVEMTFAGKVLSEFINTGAITNAPDDFSGIVPGTLIMRGDINDTAGNSSAARFTFNIPNIEFLAITGMLESAVPKIGLDFVMELAGLPRAYVNVTGAGTDFEVGTSTTTITFSGRRIVIRGDDLSVSTDGVVGVGEVTITNQDGVSMVFDGNLETLEGDVIFNGKSYAAISRMSNGLAKITYSDGTFEIL
;
A
#
# COMPACT_ATOMS: atom_id res chain seq x y z
N MET A 1 -31.73 -7.59 -0.38
CA MET A 1 -31.00 -6.64 -1.22
C MET A 1 -30.83 -7.25 -2.60
N ASP A 2 -30.80 -6.46 -3.68
CA ASP A 2 -30.15 -7.00 -4.89
C ASP A 2 -28.65 -7.04 -4.61
N VAL A 3 -28.08 -8.25 -4.50
CA VAL A 3 -26.64 -8.40 -4.22
C VAL A 3 -25.81 -7.95 -5.42
N ARG A 4 -26.41 -7.84 -6.62
CA ARG A 4 -25.78 -7.06 -7.71
C ARG A 4 -25.56 -5.62 -7.31
N THR A 5 -26.44 -4.96 -6.55
CA THR A 5 -26.20 -3.59 -6.08
C THR A 5 -25.15 -3.55 -4.98
N ILE A 6 -25.05 -4.58 -4.11
CA ILE A 6 -23.96 -4.66 -3.10
C ILE A 6 -22.61 -4.76 -3.84
N LEU A 7 -22.50 -5.77 -4.71
CA LEU A 7 -21.29 -6.00 -5.49
C LEU A 7 -21.04 -4.89 -6.51
N SER A 8 -22.05 -4.22 -7.07
CA SER A 8 -21.84 -3.02 -7.92
C SER A 8 -21.57 -1.74 -7.12
N GLY A 9 -21.76 -1.75 -5.80
CA GLY A 9 -21.26 -0.69 -4.90
C GLY A 9 -19.75 -0.85 -4.66
N PHE A 10 -19.30 -2.09 -4.46
CA PHE A 10 -17.89 -2.44 -4.32
C PHE A 10 -17.11 -2.43 -5.65
N ILE A 11 -17.70 -2.97 -6.72
CA ILE A 11 -17.14 -3.10 -8.09
C ILE A 11 -17.53 -1.89 -8.97
N GLY A 12 -18.38 -0.98 -8.46
CA GLY A 12 -18.65 0.32 -9.10
C GLY A 12 -17.41 1.21 -9.19
N VAL A 13 -16.33 0.80 -8.51
CA VAL A 13 -14.98 1.38 -8.56
C VAL A 13 -14.09 0.71 -9.65
N THR A 14 -14.50 -0.42 -10.29
CA THR A 14 -13.53 -1.32 -10.98
C THR A 14 -13.92 -2.07 -12.29
N ILE A 15 -15.08 -1.84 -12.94
CA ILE A 15 -15.31 -1.94 -14.43
C ILE A 15 -15.05 -3.25 -15.30
N ILE A 16 -16.12 -3.72 -16.01
CA ILE A 16 -16.30 -4.45 -17.34
C ILE A 16 -15.95 -6.01 -17.49
N VAL A 17 -16.24 -6.71 -18.64
CA VAL A 17 -16.82 -8.11 -18.90
C VAL A 17 -16.02 -9.46 -19.07
N LEU A 18 -16.69 -10.56 -18.62
CA LEU A 18 -16.51 -12.06 -18.64
C LEU A 18 -16.04 -12.77 -19.95
N GLY A 19 -15.59 -14.05 -19.94
CA GLY A 19 -15.24 -14.99 -18.83
C GLY A 19 -15.47 -16.53 -19.05
N GLY A 20 -15.14 -17.36 -18.02
CA GLY A 20 -15.64 -18.74 -17.67
C GLY A 20 -14.84 -20.01 -18.11
N CYS A 21 -14.98 -21.25 -17.57
CA CYS A 21 -15.60 -21.86 -16.35
C CYS A 21 -15.51 -23.45 -16.38
N SER A 22 -15.17 -24.20 -15.29
CA SER A 22 -15.39 -25.70 -15.14
C SER A 22 -14.99 -26.38 -13.77
N ASP A 23 -15.94 -27.08 -13.10
CA ASP A 23 -15.92 -28.22 -12.08
C ASP A 23 -14.61 -28.76 -11.42
N GLY A 24 -14.55 -29.32 -10.18
CA GLY A 24 -15.55 -29.51 -9.08
C GLY A 24 -15.43 -30.85 -8.27
N GLY A 25 -15.46 -30.84 -6.91
CA GLY A 25 -15.80 -32.01 -6.03
C GLY A 25 -14.89 -32.37 -4.81
N GLY A 26 -15.47 -32.84 -3.68
CA GLY A 26 -14.72 -33.25 -2.45
C GLY A 26 -15.48 -34.15 -1.44
N SER A 27 -14.88 -34.52 -0.28
CA SER A 27 -15.56 -35.18 0.87
C SER A 27 -14.71 -35.33 2.17
N ASN A 28 -15.34 -35.15 3.36
CA ASN A 28 -14.79 -35.26 4.74
C ASN A 28 -14.01 -36.56 5.09
N PRO A 29 -13.20 -36.51 6.18
CA PRO A 29 -13.40 -37.46 7.30
C PRO A 29 -13.20 -36.89 8.73
N ASP A 30 -13.46 -37.72 9.74
CA ASP A 30 -12.97 -37.59 11.13
C ASP A 30 -12.58 -38.98 11.67
N SER A 31 -11.31 -39.16 12.06
CA SER A 31 -10.85 -39.87 13.27
C SER A 31 -9.34 -40.17 13.18
N SER A 32 -8.57 -39.66 14.15
CA SER A 32 -7.09 -39.56 14.13
C SER A 32 -6.57 -38.82 12.90
N VAL A 33 -6.16 -37.58 13.12
CA VAL A 33 -5.73 -36.64 12.09
C VAL A 33 -4.33 -37.04 11.60
N ASN A 34 -4.30 -37.75 10.47
CA ASN A 34 -3.13 -37.88 9.60
C ASN A 34 -3.49 -37.22 8.27
N GLY A 35 -2.51 -36.66 7.57
CA GLY A 35 -2.75 -36.02 6.27
C GLY A 35 -3.11 -34.53 6.34
N VAL A 36 -3.01 -33.88 7.51
CA VAL A 36 -2.91 -32.42 7.55
C VAL A 36 -1.62 -31.98 6.87
N THR A 37 -1.72 -30.99 6.00
CA THR A 37 -0.56 -30.31 5.43
C THR A 37 -0.47 -28.92 6.06
N LEU A 38 0.71 -28.57 6.60
CA LEU A 38 1.03 -27.19 6.96
C LEU A 38 1.97 -26.65 5.90
N GLU A 39 1.62 -25.53 5.29
CA GLU A 39 2.42 -24.87 4.26
C GLU A 39 2.50 -23.36 4.50
N GLY A 40 3.52 -22.71 3.93
CA GLY A 40 3.74 -21.28 4.09
C GLY A 40 5.18 -20.89 3.76
N ALA A 41 5.51 -19.62 3.95
CA ALA A 41 6.88 -19.11 3.84
C ALA A 41 7.49 -18.84 5.22
N ALA A 42 8.80 -19.09 5.37
CA ALA A 42 9.57 -18.57 6.48
C ALA A 42 10.37 -17.34 6.03
N ALA A 43 10.07 -16.18 6.61
CA ALA A 43 10.72 -14.94 6.23
C ALA A 43 10.84 -13.96 7.40
N LYS A 44 12.07 -13.50 7.64
CA LYS A 44 12.35 -12.21 8.27
C LYS A 44 12.89 -11.25 7.22
N GLY A 45 13.84 -11.73 6.42
CA GLY A 45 13.86 -11.74 4.95
C GLY A 45 13.84 -13.21 4.50
N ILE A 46 13.85 -13.55 3.20
CA ILE A 46 13.67 -14.94 2.73
C ILE A 46 14.70 -15.90 3.36
N ILE A 47 14.23 -16.98 3.99
CA ILE A 47 15.06 -18.02 4.61
C ILE A 47 15.12 -19.25 3.71
N ASN A 48 16.27 -19.50 3.09
CA ASN A 48 16.52 -20.68 2.25
C ASN A 48 17.22 -21.78 3.05
N LEU A 49 16.83 -23.05 2.86
CA LEU A 49 17.32 -24.21 3.60
C LEU A 49 17.19 -24.07 5.15
N GLY A 50 16.15 -23.38 5.61
CA GLY A 50 15.77 -23.33 7.02
C GLY A 50 15.10 -24.63 7.45
N ASN A 51 15.48 -25.17 8.61
CA ASN A 51 14.89 -26.39 9.15
C ASN A 51 13.57 -26.06 9.85
N VAL A 52 12.45 -26.53 9.29
CA VAL A 52 11.10 -26.31 9.83
C VAL A 52 10.62 -27.54 10.58
N VAL A 53 10.15 -27.37 11.82
CA VAL A 53 9.69 -28.46 12.68
C VAL A 53 8.29 -28.12 13.21
N ALA A 54 7.38 -29.09 13.15
CA ALA A 54 6.06 -29.00 13.75
C ALA A 54 5.98 -29.87 15.02
N GLU A 55 5.58 -29.26 16.13
CA GLU A 55 5.47 -29.87 17.45
C GLU A 55 4.05 -29.70 18.01
N GLU A 56 3.41 -30.79 18.40
CA GLU A 56 2.16 -30.74 19.16
C GLU A 56 2.48 -30.33 20.61
N LEU A 57 1.74 -29.36 21.13
CA LEU A 57 1.86 -28.83 22.50
C LEU A 57 0.74 -29.34 23.40
N LYS A 58 1.02 -29.37 24.70
CA LYS A 58 0.00 -29.55 25.74
C LYS A 58 -0.59 -28.20 26.15
N ALA A 59 -1.66 -28.26 26.95
CA ALA A 59 -2.28 -27.13 27.64
C ALA A 59 -1.30 -26.29 28.50
N ASP A 60 -0.16 -26.84 28.94
CA ASP A 60 0.88 -26.13 29.68
C ASP A 60 2.01 -25.57 28.79
N GLY A 61 1.78 -25.51 27.46
CA GLY A 61 2.77 -25.08 26.47
C GLY A 61 3.95 -26.04 26.28
N SER A 62 4.04 -27.15 27.02
CA SER A 62 5.13 -28.11 26.88
C SER A 62 4.91 -29.06 25.71
N VAL A 63 5.96 -29.32 24.93
CA VAL A 63 5.94 -30.24 23.79
C VAL A 63 5.42 -31.62 24.22
N LEU A 64 4.42 -32.12 23.49
CA LEU A 64 3.89 -33.48 23.58
C LEU A 64 4.67 -34.41 22.64
N ALA A 65 4.78 -34.04 21.37
CA ALA A 65 5.48 -34.80 20.34
C ALA A 65 5.89 -33.89 19.16
N GLN A 66 6.97 -34.24 18.46
CA GLN A 66 7.19 -33.75 17.10
C GLN A 66 6.24 -34.49 16.15
N VAL A 67 5.46 -33.75 15.35
CA VAL A 67 4.43 -34.28 14.46
C VAL A 67 4.75 -34.08 12.97
N GLY A 68 5.76 -33.26 12.64
CA GLY A 68 6.25 -33.10 11.27
C GLY A 68 7.57 -32.33 11.17
N SER A 69 8.12 -32.26 9.95
CA SER A 69 9.29 -31.44 9.62
C SER A 69 9.44 -31.26 8.11
N ALA A 70 10.01 -30.13 7.69
CA ALA A 70 10.40 -29.84 6.33
C ALA A 70 11.68 -28.98 6.30
N THR A 71 12.11 -28.60 5.10
CA THR A 71 13.18 -27.63 4.87
C THR A 71 12.66 -26.60 3.88
N THR A 72 12.96 -25.33 4.10
CA THR A 72 12.53 -24.27 3.17
C THR A 72 13.30 -24.33 1.85
N ASP A 73 12.64 -23.95 0.76
CA ASP A 73 13.27 -23.79 -0.55
C ASP A 73 13.89 -22.39 -0.76
N ALA A 74 14.31 -22.11 -1.99
CA ALA A 74 15.03 -20.88 -2.35
C ALA A 74 14.19 -19.60 -2.15
N ASP A 75 12.86 -19.71 -2.25
CA ASP A 75 11.91 -18.61 -2.09
C ASP A 75 11.31 -18.60 -0.67
N GLY A 76 11.79 -19.47 0.22
CA GLY A 76 11.40 -19.55 1.62
C GLY A 76 10.21 -20.45 1.90
N TYR A 77 9.64 -21.13 0.90
CA TYR A 77 8.48 -22.00 1.09
C TYR A 77 8.83 -23.29 1.80
N TYR A 78 7.90 -23.77 2.62
CA TYR A 78 7.88 -25.14 3.09
C TYR A 78 6.47 -25.72 2.97
N SER A 79 6.42 -27.04 2.86
CA SER A 79 5.22 -27.84 3.01
C SER A 79 5.58 -29.08 3.82
N LEU A 80 4.89 -29.32 4.94
CA LEU A 80 5.10 -30.47 5.81
C LEU A 80 3.79 -31.20 6.09
N MET A 81 3.88 -32.53 6.18
CA MET A 81 2.74 -33.36 6.55
C MET A 81 2.77 -33.67 8.03
N VAL A 82 1.68 -33.35 8.73
CA VAL A 82 1.45 -33.64 10.14
C VAL A 82 0.97 -35.08 10.28
N ASN A 83 1.67 -35.85 11.12
CA ASN A 83 1.45 -37.27 11.34
C ASN A 83 1.41 -37.56 12.85
N SER A 84 0.63 -38.58 13.25
CA SER A 84 0.52 -39.02 14.66
C SER A 84 0.05 -37.94 15.64
N TYR A 85 -0.76 -37.00 15.15
CA TYR A 85 -1.24 -35.84 15.89
C TYR A 85 -2.49 -36.17 16.74
N SER A 86 -2.53 -35.63 17.96
CA SER A 86 -3.52 -35.99 19.00
C SER A 86 -4.61 -34.94 19.22
N GLY A 87 -4.57 -33.79 18.52
CA GLY A 87 -5.57 -32.72 18.60
C GLY A 87 -5.23 -31.55 19.52
N GLY A 88 -3.99 -31.40 19.99
CA GLY A 88 -3.52 -30.22 20.73
C GLY A 88 -3.06 -29.06 19.82
N PRO A 89 -2.70 -27.89 20.36
CA PRO A 89 -2.09 -26.83 19.56
C PRO A 89 -0.80 -27.27 18.86
N ILE A 90 -0.52 -26.77 17.66
CA ILE A 90 0.72 -27.08 16.92
C ILE A 90 1.61 -25.83 16.90
N ARG A 91 2.85 -25.96 17.37
CA ARG A 91 3.92 -25.00 17.15
C ARG A 91 4.70 -25.38 15.91
N VAL A 92 4.80 -24.46 14.96
CA VAL A 92 5.72 -24.59 13.82
C VAL A 92 6.89 -23.66 14.06
N THR A 93 8.12 -24.16 14.00
CA THR A 93 9.35 -23.39 14.26
C THR A 93 10.33 -23.56 13.11
N VAL A 94 10.87 -22.44 12.61
CA VAL A 94 12.02 -22.43 11.70
C VAL A 94 13.31 -22.19 12.50
N SER A 95 14.36 -22.93 12.16
CA SER A 95 15.70 -22.78 12.74
C SER A 95 16.80 -22.84 11.69
N ALA A 96 17.91 -22.18 11.96
CA ALA A 96 19.09 -22.20 11.08
C ALA A 96 20.06 -23.35 11.43
N ASP A 97 20.63 -23.96 10.40
CA ASP A 97 21.77 -24.88 10.47
C ASP A 97 22.99 -24.33 9.69
N ALA A 98 24.00 -25.16 9.42
CA ALA A 98 25.21 -24.74 8.70
C ALA A 98 24.99 -24.47 7.19
N ASN A 99 23.85 -24.87 6.63
CA ASN A 99 23.45 -24.73 5.22
C ASN A 99 22.41 -23.63 5.04
N THR A 100 21.61 -23.33 6.06
CA THR A 100 20.62 -22.25 6.04
C THR A 100 21.25 -20.93 5.59
N GLN A 101 20.57 -20.26 4.67
CA GLN A 101 20.87 -18.92 4.21
C GLN A 101 19.66 -18.02 4.43
N MET A 102 19.91 -16.73 4.54
CA MET A 102 18.88 -15.71 4.67
C MET A 102 19.25 -14.57 3.72
N LYS A 103 18.26 -14.00 3.02
CA LYS A 103 18.49 -12.86 2.14
C LYS A 103 18.42 -11.58 2.96
N CYS A 104 19.36 -10.67 2.78
CA CYS A 104 19.42 -9.42 3.52
C CYS A 104 18.42 -8.41 2.97
N ASP A 105 17.47 -8.01 3.80
CA ASP A 105 16.37 -7.10 3.45
C ASP A 105 16.43 -5.76 4.20
N VAL A 106 17.51 -5.50 4.93
CA VAL A 106 17.76 -4.23 5.62
C VAL A 106 18.56 -3.29 4.71
N PRO A 107 18.07 -2.07 4.38
CA PRO A 107 18.76 -1.14 3.47
C PRO A 107 20.18 -0.76 3.90
N ALA A 108 20.42 -0.66 5.21
CA ALA A 108 21.73 -0.39 5.79
C ALA A 108 22.71 -1.59 5.74
N GLY A 109 22.25 -2.74 5.24
CA GLY A 109 22.99 -4.00 5.20
C GLY A 109 22.88 -4.82 6.50
N CYS A 110 23.09 -6.13 6.39
CA CYS A 110 22.92 -7.10 7.47
C CYS A 110 24.25 -7.38 8.17
N GLY A 111 24.94 -6.33 8.58
CA GLY A 111 26.22 -6.40 9.29
C GLY A 111 27.41 -6.82 8.41
N ALA A 112 28.47 -7.30 9.05
CA ALA A 112 29.73 -7.62 8.39
C ALA A 112 29.71 -9.03 7.75
N ARG A 113 30.23 -9.11 6.53
CA ARG A 113 30.49 -10.36 5.81
C ARG A 113 31.48 -11.22 6.59
N THR A 114 30.95 -12.18 7.33
CA THR A 114 31.70 -13.09 8.22
C THR A 114 31.37 -14.55 7.97
N ASP A 115 30.67 -14.84 6.88
CA ASP A 115 30.49 -16.18 6.32
C ASP A 115 31.45 -16.41 5.14
N GLU A 116 31.47 -17.65 4.66
CA GLU A 116 32.32 -18.08 3.54
C GLU A 116 31.62 -17.87 2.17
N LEU A 117 30.60 -17.00 2.12
CA LEU A 117 29.89 -16.67 0.88
C LEU A 117 30.63 -15.54 0.14
N GLU A 118 30.46 -15.49 -1.19
CA GLU A 118 31.02 -14.41 -1.99
C GLU A 118 30.24 -13.10 -1.73
N ASP A 119 30.99 -12.00 -1.55
CA ASP A 119 30.53 -10.62 -1.59
C ASP A 119 30.36 -10.27 -3.08
N VAL A 120 29.11 -10.33 -3.56
CA VAL A 120 28.77 -10.26 -5.00
C VAL A 120 28.37 -8.84 -5.38
N PHE A 121 27.73 -8.12 -4.47
CA PHE A 121 27.21 -6.77 -4.64
C PHE A 121 28.05 -5.76 -3.86
N SER A 122 29.37 -5.75 -4.09
CA SER A 122 30.37 -4.97 -3.34
C SER A 122 30.19 -3.44 -3.42
N LEU A 123 29.11 -2.91 -2.84
CA LEU A 123 28.91 -1.48 -2.58
C LEU A 123 29.74 -1.10 -1.36
N THR A 124 29.74 -1.95 -0.32
CA THR A 124 30.60 -1.81 0.86
C THR A 124 31.41 -3.09 1.11
N PRO A 125 32.73 -3.10 0.84
CA PRO A 125 33.53 -4.32 0.96
C PRO A 125 33.48 -4.95 2.36
N ASN A 126 33.16 -6.25 2.42
CA ASN A 126 32.95 -7.03 3.64
C ASN A 126 31.71 -6.65 4.47
N VAL A 127 30.66 -6.12 3.84
CA VAL A 127 29.31 -5.99 4.41
C VAL A 127 28.40 -7.02 3.75
N VAL A 128 27.27 -7.34 4.38
CA VAL A 128 26.17 -8.03 3.71
C VAL A 128 25.23 -6.95 3.17
N ASP A 129 25.34 -6.62 1.89
CA ASP A 129 24.54 -5.54 1.29
C ASP A 129 23.09 -6.01 1.02
N PHE A 130 22.16 -5.08 0.80
CA PHE A 130 20.74 -5.38 0.53
C PHE A 130 20.57 -6.27 -0.71
N GLY A 131 19.78 -7.33 -0.58
CA GLY A 131 19.60 -8.38 -1.59
C GLY A 131 20.63 -9.51 -1.55
N GLU A 132 21.68 -9.41 -0.73
CA GLU A 132 22.68 -10.48 -0.63
C GLU A 132 22.26 -11.63 0.30
N TRP A 133 22.61 -12.85 -0.09
CA TRP A 133 22.50 -14.01 0.79
C TRP A 133 23.60 -13.98 1.86
N TYR A 134 23.25 -14.28 3.11
CA TYR A 134 24.18 -14.50 4.21
C TYR A 134 23.78 -15.74 5.03
N LYS A 135 24.70 -16.26 5.85
CA LYS A 135 24.39 -17.28 6.84
C LYS A 135 23.93 -16.59 8.14
N PRO A 136 22.67 -16.73 8.56
CA PRO A 136 22.23 -16.21 9.85
C PRO A 136 23.06 -16.83 10.99
N GLY A 137 23.10 -16.14 12.13
CA GLY A 137 23.75 -16.63 13.35
C GLY A 137 22.86 -17.67 14.05
N SER A 138 22.25 -17.26 15.15
CA SER A 138 21.08 -17.96 15.69
C SER A 138 19.81 -17.44 15.03
N LEU A 139 18.93 -18.37 14.64
CA LEU A 139 17.58 -18.09 14.16
C LEU A 139 16.61 -19.05 14.85
N ASN A 140 15.58 -18.51 15.48
CA ASN A 140 14.42 -19.24 15.96
C ASN A 140 13.19 -18.32 15.83
N MET A 141 12.32 -18.61 14.87
CA MET A 141 11.00 -17.99 14.77
C MET A 141 9.93 -19.07 14.78
N MET A 142 8.78 -18.76 15.37
CA MET A 142 7.68 -19.72 15.46
C MET A 142 6.32 -19.13 15.04
N ALA A 143 5.36 -20.01 14.85
CA ALA A 143 3.94 -19.72 14.68
C ALA A 143 3.13 -20.75 15.46
N LEU A 144 1.90 -20.39 15.86
CA LEU A 144 0.96 -21.31 16.53
C LEU A 144 -0.31 -21.51 15.71
N VAL A 145 -0.63 -22.77 15.46
CA VAL A 145 -1.92 -23.23 14.94
C VAL A 145 -2.75 -23.75 16.10
N ALA A 146 -4.00 -23.29 16.19
CA ALA A 146 -4.90 -23.57 17.30
C ALA A 146 -5.35 -25.05 17.35
N GLU A 147 -5.72 -25.60 16.19
CA GLU A 147 -6.20 -26.96 15.98
C GLU A 147 -6.05 -27.33 14.49
N ALA A 148 -6.12 -28.61 14.15
CA ALA A 148 -6.11 -29.09 12.76
C ALA A 148 -6.98 -30.35 12.59
N VAL A 149 -7.57 -30.52 11.41
CA VAL A 149 -8.57 -31.57 11.09
C VAL A 149 -8.05 -32.45 9.94
N ALA A 150 -8.47 -33.72 9.89
CA ALA A 150 -8.00 -34.67 8.87
C ALA A 150 -8.19 -34.15 7.44
N ASP A 151 -7.15 -34.34 6.62
CA ASP A 151 -7.07 -33.91 5.21
C ASP A 151 -7.21 -32.38 4.96
N GLU A 152 -7.02 -31.56 5.99
CA GLU A 152 -6.95 -30.09 5.90
C GLU A 152 -5.57 -29.59 5.42
N THR A 153 -5.53 -28.50 4.66
CA THR A 153 -4.30 -27.75 4.39
C THR A 153 -4.41 -26.39 5.06
N ILE A 154 -3.41 -26.06 5.89
CA ILE A 154 -3.41 -24.86 6.73
C ILE A 154 -2.20 -24.01 6.35
N ASN A 155 -2.45 -22.74 6.01
CA ASN A 155 -1.41 -21.75 5.79
C ASN A 155 -0.84 -21.28 7.14
N VAL A 156 0.49 -21.33 7.25
CA VAL A 156 1.24 -20.98 8.46
C VAL A 156 2.54 -20.30 8.03
N ASN A 157 2.49 -19.02 7.73
CA ASN A 157 3.72 -18.26 7.55
C ASN A 157 4.52 -18.20 8.88
N ILE A 158 5.85 -18.13 8.79
CA ILE A 158 6.75 -18.07 9.95
C ILE A 158 7.57 -16.78 9.84
N THR A 159 7.11 -15.74 10.53
CA THR A 159 7.61 -14.36 10.43
C THR A 159 7.84 -13.75 11.81
N PRO A 160 8.42 -12.54 11.92
CA PRO A 160 8.51 -11.83 13.20
C PRO A 160 7.17 -11.65 13.91
N TYR A 161 6.08 -11.46 13.15
CA TYR A 161 4.76 -11.19 13.70
C TYR A 161 3.99 -12.45 14.08
N THR A 162 4.16 -13.57 13.36
CA THR A 162 3.65 -14.86 13.87
C THR A 162 4.43 -15.31 15.10
N ASN A 163 5.72 -14.95 15.19
CA ASN A 163 6.53 -15.19 16.38
C ASN A 163 6.06 -14.34 17.56
N LEU A 164 5.71 -13.07 17.34
CA LEU A 164 5.07 -12.21 18.34
C LEU A 164 3.75 -12.82 18.83
N ALA A 165 2.84 -13.17 17.91
CA ALA A 165 1.55 -13.78 18.24
C ALA A 165 1.69 -15.11 19.00
N ALA A 166 2.65 -15.95 18.60
CA ALA A 166 2.95 -17.21 19.27
C ALA A 166 3.47 -17.02 20.70
N ASN A 167 4.40 -16.07 20.92
CA ASN A 167 4.88 -15.76 22.26
C ASN A 167 3.79 -15.13 23.13
N TYR A 168 2.93 -14.28 22.54
CA TYR A 168 1.79 -13.70 23.24
C TYR A 168 0.79 -14.77 23.71
N ALA A 169 0.43 -15.72 22.84
CA ALA A 169 -0.41 -16.86 23.21
C ALA A 169 0.27 -17.81 24.21
N LEU A 170 1.60 -17.93 24.25
CA LEU A 170 2.32 -18.72 25.25
C LEU A 170 2.41 -17.99 26.61
N ALA A 171 2.42 -16.66 26.63
CA ALA A 171 2.48 -15.86 27.85
C ALA A 171 1.28 -16.13 28.79
N VAL A 172 0.13 -16.56 28.25
CA VAL A 172 -1.09 -16.89 29.00
C VAL A 172 -0.92 -18.07 29.96
N VAL A 173 0.08 -18.91 29.72
CA VAL A 173 0.46 -20.03 30.60
C VAL A 173 1.25 -19.52 31.82
N SER A 174 1.78 -18.30 31.77
CA SER A 174 2.36 -17.64 32.94
C SER A 174 1.26 -17.27 33.95
N PRO A 175 1.45 -17.55 35.26
CA PRO A 175 0.50 -17.16 36.30
C PRO A 175 0.42 -15.64 36.55
N THR A 176 1.13 -14.82 35.76
CA THR A 176 1.13 -13.36 35.85
C THR A 176 0.28 -12.66 34.79
N ALA A 177 -0.10 -13.34 33.70
CA ALA A 177 -0.81 -12.72 32.58
C ALA A 177 -2.16 -12.12 33.03
N SER A 178 -2.35 -10.83 32.77
CA SER A 178 -3.54 -10.08 33.20
C SER A 178 -4.59 -9.85 32.11
N ARG A 179 -4.20 -9.90 30.82
CA ARG A 179 -5.14 -9.83 29.68
C ARG A 179 -5.80 -11.20 29.41
N ALA A 180 -7.09 -11.18 29.04
CA ALA A 180 -8.00 -12.33 29.15
C ALA A 180 -7.96 -13.31 27.95
N LEU A 181 -6.79 -13.85 27.62
CA LEU A 181 -6.58 -14.88 26.60
C LEU A 181 -6.81 -16.34 27.11
N ASP A 182 -7.70 -16.54 28.09
CA ASP A 182 -7.86 -17.78 28.87
C ASP A 182 -6.65 -18.12 29.79
N THR A 183 -6.49 -17.36 30.88
CA THR A 183 -5.34 -17.47 31.79
C THR A 183 -5.14 -18.87 32.40
N GLY A 184 -3.89 -19.36 32.36
CA GLY A 184 -3.46 -20.61 32.99
C GLY A 184 -3.51 -21.86 32.11
N SER A 185 -3.87 -21.75 30.83
CA SER A 185 -3.77 -22.83 29.84
C SER A 185 -3.63 -22.26 28.43
N LEU A 186 -2.79 -22.86 27.60
CA LEU A 186 -2.83 -22.65 26.16
C LEU A 186 -4.14 -23.26 25.62
N THR A 187 -5.00 -22.44 25.02
CA THR A 187 -6.28 -22.86 24.42
C THR A 187 -6.34 -22.49 22.94
N PRO A 188 -7.16 -23.17 22.11
CA PRO A 188 -7.43 -22.72 20.75
C PRO A 188 -7.95 -21.28 20.68
N SER A 189 -8.81 -20.88 21.64
CA SER A 189 -9.34 -19.52 21.81
C SER A 189 -8.23 -18.48 22.00
N GLY A 190 -7.28 -18.73 22.92
CA GLY A 190 -6.15 -17.84 23.17
C GLY A 190 -5.23 -17.69 21.96
N ILE A 191 -5.00 -18.76 21.21
CA ILE A 191 -4.20 -18.74 19.97
C ILE A 191 -4.90 -17.94 18.86
N TYR A 192 -6.19 -18.19 18.61
CA TYR A 192 -6.93 -17.41 17.62
C TYR A 192 -6.97 -15.92 17.99
N LYS A 193 -7.20 -15.59 19.27
CA LYS A 193 -7.18 -14.19 19.74
C LYS A 193 -5.82 -13.53 19.54
N ALA A 194 -4.72 -14.19 19.91
CA ALA A 194 -3.38 -13.63 19.72
C ALA A 194 -3.03 -13.40 18.24
N ASN A 195 -3.34 -14.35 17.36
CA ASN A 195 -3.13 -14.21 15.92
C ASN A 195 -4.02 -13.09 15.33
N SER A 196 -5.28 -12.98 15.77
CA SER A 196 -6.22 -11.92 15.36
C SER A 196 -5.78 -10.53 15.86
N GLU A 197 -5.30 -10.43 17.09
CA GLU A 197 -4.85 -9.18 17.70
C GLU A 197 -3.58 -8.64 17.03
N VAL A 198 -2.58 -9.49 16.78
CA VAL A 198 -1.37 -9.08 16.02
C VAL A 198 -1.72 -8.79 14.55
N SER A 199 -2.72 -9.47 13.97
CA SER A 199 -3.22 -9.13 12.64
C SER A 199 -3.94 -7.77 12.60
N SER A 200 -4.68 -7.43 13.66
CA SER A 200 -5.26 -6.11 13.82
C SER A 200 -4.18 -5.04 13.99
N LEU A 201 -3.13 -5.32 14.77
CA LEU A 201 -2.01 -4.41 14.98
C LEU A 201 -1.32 -4.07 13.66
N MET A 202 -0.97 -5.08 12.88
CA MET A 202 -0.23 -4.90 11.63
C MET A 202 -1.12 -4.58 10.43
N ARG A 203 -2.45 -4.59 10.60
CA ARG A 203 -3.49 -4.47 9.55
C ARG A 203 -3.34 -5.51 8.41
N ILE A 204 -2.60 -6.59 8.68
CA ILE A 204 -2.22 -7.68 7.79
C ILE A 204 -2.60 -8.99 8.48
N ASP A 205 -3.22 -9.94 7.78
CA ASP A 205 -3.39 -11.30 8.29
C ASP A 205 -2.02 -11.98 8.34
N VAL A 206 -1.44 -12.10 9.53
CA VAL A 206 -0.04 -12.55 9.69
C VAL A 206 0.14 -14.05 9.46
N LEU A 207 -0.94 -14.85 9.49
CA LEU A 207 -0.86 -16.29 9.21
C LEU A 207 -0.96 -16.58 7.73
N ASN A 208 -1.90 -15.94 7.02
CA ASN A 208 -2.23 -16.25 5.63
C ASN A 208 -1.55 -15.31 4.61
N THR A 209 -1.25 -14.06 4.96
CA THR A 209 -0.54 -13.14 4.05
C THR A 209 0.92 -13.56 3.98
N ARG A 210 1.40 -13.95 2.80
CA ARG A 210 2.77 -14.40 2.60
C ARG A 210 3.67 -13.20 2.26
N PRO A 211 4.80 -12.97 2.93
CA PRO A 211 5.75 -11.93 2.52
C PRO A 211 6.49 -12.37 1.24
N VAL A 212 6.65 -11.46 0.27
CA VAL A 212 7.52 -11.68 -0.90
C VAL A 212 9.00 -11.39 -0.60
N ASP A 213 9.88 -11.78 -1.52
CA ASP A 213 11.26 -11.28 -1.54
C ASP A 213 11.27 -9.79 -1.94
N ILE A 214 11.27 -8.91 -0.94
CA ILE A 214 11.28 -7.45 -1.14
C ILE A 214 12.53 -6.93 -1.88
N THR A 215 13.56 -7.77 -1.99
CA THR A 215 14.83 -7.45 -2.66
C THR A 215 14.88 -7.94 -4.11
N ASP A 216 13.88 -8.69 -4.56
CA ASP A 216 13.71 -9.11 -5.96
C ASP A 216 12.59 -8.28 -6.63
N PRO A 217 12.93 -7.37 -7.56
CA PRO A 217 11.93 -6.59 -8.30
C PRO A 217 10.90 -7.44 -9.05
N ASP A 218 11.27 -8.66 -9.46
CA ASP A 218 10.39 -9.59 -10.15
C ASP A 218 9.36 -10.21 -9.19
N ALA A 219 9.75 -10.47 -7.94
CA ALA A 219 8.85 -10.94 -6.87
C ALA A 219 7.93 -9.81 -6.38
N VAL A 220 8.44 -8.59 -6.21
CA VAL A 220 7.65 -7.39 -5.89
C VAL A 220 6.68 -7.03 -7.03
N GLY A 221 7.11 -7.21 -8.28
CA GLY A 221 6.27 -7.01 -9.46
C GLY A 221 5.07 -7.96 -9.47
N LYS A 222 5.27 -9.23 -9.13
CA LYS A 222 4.22 -10.27 -9.11
C LYS A 222 3.41 -10.33 -7.81
N GLY A 223 3.98 -9.86 -6.69
CA GLY A 223 3.36 -9.91 -5.38
C GLY A 223 2.16 -8.97 -5.24
N GLU A 224 1.21 -9.39 -4.41
CA GLU A 224 0.08 -8.56 -4.02
C GLU A 224 0.56 -7.40 -3.12
N PRO A 225 -0.12 -6.24 -3.13
CA PRO A 225 0.19 -5.09 -2.27
C PRO A 225 0.44 -5.45 -0.80
N ALA A 226 -0.43 -6.29 -0.23
CA ALA A 226 -0.34 -6.74 1.15
C ALA A 226 0.89 -7.64 1.41
N GLU A 227 1.31 -8.44 0.43
CA GLU A 227 2.52 -9.29 0.55
C GLU A 227 3.81 -8.45 0.52
N VAL A 228 3.83 -7.40 -0.31
CA VAL A 228 4.96 -6.46 -0.45
C VAL A 228 5.15 -5.65 0.82
N VAL A 229 4.08 -5.03 1.36
CA VAL A 229 4.20 -4.29 2.62
C VAL A 229 4.47 -5.23 3.80
N TYR A 230 3.96 -6.48 3.78
CA TYR A 230 4.22 -7.43 4.85
C TYR A 230 5.69 -7.85 4.91
N ALA A 231 6.33 -7.99 3.74
CA ALA A 231 7.78 -8.15 3.66
C ALA A 231 8.51 -6.91 4.21
N ALA A 232 8.07 -5.69 3.91
CA ALA A 232 8.70 -4.46 4.40
C ALA A 232 8.57 -4.25 5.93
N VAL A 233 7.39 -4.44 6.53
CA VAL A 233 7.25 -4.38 8.00
C VAL A 233 7.98 -5.53 8.68
N SER A 234 7.99 -6.73 8.07
CA SER A 234 8.83 -7.83 8.56
C SER A 234 10.30 -7.45 8.47
N ALA A 235 10.74 -6.78 7.41
CA ALA A 235 12.10 -6.31 7.20
C ALA A 235 12.56 -5.35 8.32
N ALA A 236 11.70 -4.40 8.68
CA ALA A 236 11.95 -3.37 9.70
C ALA A 236 12.41 -3.91 11.05
N VAL A 237 11.94 -5.09 11.48
CA VAL A 237 12.29 -5.69 12.80
C VAL A 237 13.79 -5.96 12.97
N LEU A 238 14.60 -6.01 11.90
CA LEU A 238 16.08 -6.12 12.01
C LEU A 238 16.82 -4.78 11.92
N ALA A 239 16.14 -3.65 11.67
CA ALA A 239 16.78 -2.33 11.62
C ALA A 239 17.47 -2.00 12.96
N ASP A 240 16.83 -2.35 14.07
CA ASP A 240 17.29 -2.09 15.45
C ASP A 240 18.10 -3.25 16.06
N ALA A 241 18.46 -4.25 15.27
CA ALA A 241 19.17 -5.43 15.76
C ALA A 241 20.63 -5.11 16.13
N ASP A 242 21.10 -5.60 17.28
CA ASP A 242 22.49 -5.47 17.67
C ASP A 242 23.41 -6.19 16.67
N THR A 243 24.28 -5.43 16.00
CA THR A 243 25.28 -5.93 15.05
C THR A 243 26.71 -5.98 15.63
N THR A 244 26.91 -5.79 16.94
CA THR A 244 28.26 -5.75 17.56
C THR A 244 29.05 -7.05 17.41
N GLY A 245 28.37 -8.18 17.16
CA GLY A 245 28.98 -9.46 16.80
C GLY A 245 29.44 -9.57 15.33
N GLY A 246 29.23 -8.54 14.51
CA GLY A 246 29.46 -8.57 13.07
C GLY A 246 28.36 -9.25 12.26
N ARG A 247 27.29 -9.75 12.91
CA ARG A 247 26.03 -10.19 12.28
C ARG A 247 24.86 -9.66 13.13
N PRO A 248 23.66 -9.46 12.57
CA PRO A 248 22.49 -9.06 13.34
C PRO A 248 22.07 -10.17 14.31
N ASP A 249 21.81 -9.84 15.57
CA ASP A 249 21.15 -10.75 16.50
C ASP A 249 19.63 -10.81 16.23
N ILE A 250 19.26 -11.68 15.30
CA ILE A 250 17.85 -11.89 14.89
C ILE A 250 16.99 -12.28 16.10
N ASN A 251 17.49 -13.15 16.97
CA ASN A 251 16.74 -13.60 18.14
C ASN A 251 16.62 -12.46 19.17
N GLY A 252 17.68 -11.69 19.40
CA GLY A 252 17.63 -10.50 20.26
C GLY A 252 16.63 -9.44 19.77
N ALA A 253 16.55 -9.22 18.45
CA ALA A 253 15.56 -8.32 17.86
C ALA A 253 14.12 -8.84 18.02
N LEU A 254 13.88 -10.13 17.77
CA LEU A 254 12.59 -10.78 18.00
C LEU A 254 12.17 -10.75 19.48
N ASP A 255 13.10 -10.97 20.40
CA ASP A 255 12.89 -10.84 21.84
C ASP A 255 12.63 -9.38 22.25
N THR A 256 13.15 -8.40 21.51
CA THR A 256 12.87 -6.97 21.73
C THR A 256 11.47 -6.60 21.26
N LEU A 257 11.06 -7.00 20.05
CA LEU A 257 9.68 -6.84 19.57
C LEU A 257 8.68 -7.49 20.55
N THR A 258 8.99 -8.72 20.98
CA THR A 258 8.22 -9.50 21.97
C THR A 258 8.09 -8.78 23.32
N ARG A 259 9.10 -8.04 23.77
CA ARG A 259 9.06 -7.23 25.01
C ARG A 259 8.40 -5.86 24.85
N SER A 260 8.34 -5.35 23.63
CA SER A 260 7.80 -4.01 23.31
C SER A 260 6.28 -4.04 23.16
N PHE A 261 5.74 -5.20 22.78
CA PHE A 261 4.34 -5.51 22.94
C PHE A 261 4.10 -5.90 24.42
N ASP A 262 3.47 -5.01 25.19
CA ASP A 262 3.15 -5.26 26.59
C ASP A 262 2.17 -6.43 26.69
N PHE A 263 2.61 -7.62 27.11
CA PHE A 263 1.72 -8.79 27.22
C PHE A 263 0.63 -8.67 28.30
N ASP A 264 0.73 -7.72 29.23
CA ASP A 264 -0.31 -7.43 30.21
C ASP A 264 -1.33 -6.40 29.69
N GLY A 265 -0.87 -5.43 28.88
CA GLY A 265 -1.71 -4.43 28.21
C GLY A 265 -2.23 -4.82 26.82
N GLY A 266 -1.59 -5.78 26.13
CA GLY A 266 -1.75 -6.11 24.71
C GLY A 266 -1.46 -4.95 23.75
N ALA A 267 -0.54 -4.05 24.10
CA ALA A 267 -0.30 -2.79 23.37
C ALA A 267 1.18 -2.58 23.03
N ILE A 268 1.46 -1.93 21.89
CA ILE A 268 2.81 -1.50 21.50
C ILE A 268 2.97 0.00 21.77
N VAL A 269 4.17 0.46 22.13
CA VAL A 269 4.46 1.90 22.19
C VAL A 269 4.29 2.51 20.79
N ALA A 270 3.51 3.59 20.68
CA ALA A 270 3.20 4.22 19.40
C ALA A 270 4.47 4.88 18.81
N ASP A 271 5.11 5.72 19.60
CA ASP A 271 6.30 6.50 19.27
C ASP A 271 7.08 6.76 20.58
N ASP A 272 8.38 6.47 20.58
CA ASP A 272 9.31 6.74 21.69
C ASP A 272 10.42 7.76 21.33
N THR A 273 10.29 8.46 20.19
CA THR A 273 11.24 9.46 19.68
C THR A 273 11.33 10.71 20.58
N GLY A 274 12.11 10.60 21.64
CA GLY A 274 12.24 11.62 22.68
C GLY A 274 12.93 11.09 23.93
N THR A 275 12.79 9.79 24.20
CA THR A 275 13.85 9.00 24.83
C THR A 275 14.93 8.72 23.79
N ALA A 276 16.20 8.69 24.21
CA ALA A 276 17.28 8.34 23.28
C ALA A 276 17.18 6.85 22.96
N THR A 277 17.10 6.49 21.67
CA THR A 277 17.11 5.11 21.11
C THR A 277 17.75 4.12 22.09
N ASP A 278 16.93 3.45 22.90
CA ASP A 278 17.43 2.80 24.11
C ASP A 278 17.81 1.33 23.89
N GLY A 279 17.52 0.80 22.71
CA GLY A 279 17.79 -0.57 22.29
C GLY A 279 17.03 -1.62 23.12
N SER A 280 16.05 -1.18 23.91
CA SER A 280 15.27 -2.01 24.83
C SER A 280 13.82 -2.15 24.40
N THR A 281 13.29 -1.22 23.60
CA THR A 281 12.01 -1.28 22.88
C THR A 281 12.18 -1.20 21.36
N ILE A 282 11.12 -1.59 20.64
CA ILE A 282 10.81 -1.29 19.23
C ILE A 282 9.39 -0.73 19.23
N SER A 283 9.24 0.53 18.85
CA SER A 283 7.97 1.25 18.73
C SER A 283 7.28 0.97 17.39
N LEU A 284 6.00 1.35 17.27
CA LEU A 284 5.29 1.26 16.00
C LEU A 284 5.85 2.25 14.95
N GLN A 285 6.30 3.44 15.38
CA GLN A 285 6.97 4.40 14.51
C GLN A 285 8.28 3.84 13.93
N GLU A 286 9.12 3.18 14.73
CA GLU A 286 10.36 2.54 14.24
C GLU A 286 10.06 1.44 13.18
N ILE A 287 8.96 0.69 13.35
CA ILE A 287 8.49 -0.28 12.35
C ILE A 287 8.04 0.42 11.06
N ILE A 288 7.30 1.53 11.16
CA ILE A 288 6.83 2.31 10.01
C ILE A 288 8.01 2.92 9.24
N ASP A 289 8.94 3.56 9.96
CA ASP A 289 10.13 4.22 9.39
C ASP A 289 11.05 3.17 8.74
N GLY A 290 11.33 2.07 9.43
CA GLY A 290 12.13 0.97 8.88
C GLY A 290 11.49 0.32 7.65
N ALA A 291 10.16 0.15 7.62
CA ALA A 291 9.45 -0.35 6.45
C ALA A 291 9.46 0.67 5.29
N SER A 292 9.35 1.95 5.59
CA SER A 292 9.46 3.04 4.60
C SER A 292 10.86 3.08 3.98
N ASP A 293 11.92 2.90 4.75
CA ASP A 293 13.29 2.80 4.25
C ASP A 293 13.49 1.56 3.36
N VAL A 294 12.92 0.40 3.74
CA VAL A 294 12.95 -0.83 2.93
C VAL A 294 12.27 -0.65 1.58
N LEU A 295 11.08 -0.05 1.57
CA LEU A 295 10.35 0.28 0.33
C LEU A 295 11.12 1.32 -0.50
N GLY A 296 11.67 2.36 0.13
CA GLY A 296 12.46 3.40 -0.50
C GLY A 296 13.71 2.86 -1.19
N GLN A 297 14.41 1.91 -0.57
CA GLN A 297 15.58 1.23 -1.15
C GLN A 297 15.26 0.46 -2.43
N GLY A 298 14.06 -0.13 -2.52
CA GLY A 298 13.57 -0.77 -3.73
C GLY A 298 12.92 0.19 -4.75
N ASN A 299 12.77 1.48 -4.43
CA ASN A 299 11.91 2.43 -5.15
C ASN A 299 10.46 1.89 -5.31
N ILE A 300 9.93 1.30 -4.24
CA ILE A 300 8.60 0.70 -4.15
C ILE A 300 7.68 1.67 -3.43
N ALA A 301 6.47 1.87 -3.94
CA ALA A 301 5.43 2.62 -3.24
C ALA A 301 4.60 1.67 -2.37
N ASP A 302 4.30 2.05 -1.12
CA ASP A 302 3.19 1.45 -0.37
C ASP A 302 1.87 1.79 -1.09
N ILE A 303 1.35 0.79 -1.81
CA ILE A 303 0.07 0.82 -2.52
C ILE A 303 -1.04 0.09 -1.75
N SER A 304 -0.75 -0.61 -0.65
CA SER A 304 -1.79 -1.22 0.20
C SER A 304 -2.34 -0.27 1.27
N GLY A 305 -1.74 0.92 1.40
CA GLY A 305 -2.11 1.92 2.39
C GLY A 305 -1.74 1.55 3.81
N THR A 306 -1.02 0.44 4.01
CA THR A 306 -0.85 -0.14 5.34
C THR A 306 0.02 0.71 6.23
N LEU A 307 1.16 1.22 5.74
CA LEU A 307 2.02 2.10 6.54
C LEU A 307 1.32 3.43 6.87
N VAL A 308 0.45 3.90 5.98
CA VAL A 308 -0.38 5.09 6.18
C VAL A 308 -1.34 4.88 7.35
N ALA A 309 -2.04 3.75 7.34
CA ALA A 309 -3.04 3.44 8.34
C ALA A 309 -2.41 3.08 9.70
N LEU A 310 -1.17 2.58 9.71
CA LEU A 310 -0.36 2.45 10.94
C LEU A 310 0.12 3.82 11.46
N GLN A 311 0.52 4.74 10.57
CA GLN A 311 0.86 6.11 10.96
C GLN A 311 -0.35 6.85 11.55
N ASP A 312 -1.54 6.66 10.97
CA ASP A 312 -2.78 7.22 11.53
C ASP A 312 -3.05 6.69 12.96
N ASP A 313 -2.75 5.41 13.23
CA ASP A 313 -2.86 4.83 14.59
C ASP A 313 -1.82 5.43 15.56
N VAL A 314 -0.61 5.78 15.09
CA VAL A 314 0.40 6.48 15.90
C VAL A 314 -0.03 7.93 16.17
N ASP A 315 -0.47 8.65 15.14
CA ASP A 315 -0.85 10.07 15.19
C ASP A 315 -2.09 10.31 16.08
N GLU A 316 -3.01 9.34 16.17
CA GLU A 316 -4.15 9.37 17.10
C GLU A 316 -3.71 9.27 18.59
N VAL A 317 -2.54 8.70 18.88
CA VAL A 317 -2.05 8.43 20.23
C VAL A 317 -1.13 9.55 20.73
N THR A 318 -1.74 10.61 21.23
CA THR A 318 -0.99 11.82 21.65
C THR A 318 0.02 11.57 22.77
N GLY A 319 1.30 11.85 22.50
CA GLY A 319 2.33 12.08 23.53
C GLY A 319 3.07 10.83 24.02
N GLY A 320 3.40 9.89 23.12
CA GLY A 320 4.15 8.67 23.45
C GLY A 320 3.31 7.66 24.23
N GLY A 321 2.03 7.53 23.87
CA GLY A 321 1.16 6.48 24.39
C GLY A 321 1.40 5.14 23.68
N SER A 322 0.42 4.26 23.77
CA SER A 322 0.46 2.93 23.15
C SER A 322 -0.74 2.68 22.24
N VAL A 323 -0.52 1.99 21.13
CA VAL A 323 -1.57 1.45 20.27
C VAL A 323 -1.99 0.10 20.85
N ASP A 324 -3.26 0.01 21.26
CA ASP A 324 -3.90 -1.17 21.85
C ASP A 324 -4.79 -1.86 20.80
N PRO A 325 -4.24 -2.82 20.00
CA PRO A 325 -5.04 -3.67 19.14
C PRO A 325 -5.99 -4.54 19.96
N VAL A 326 -7.20 -4.78 19.43
CA VAL A 326 -8.13 -5.76 19.99
C VAL A 326 -8.26 -6.96 19.05
N PRO A 327 -8.43 -8.19 19.55
CA PRO A 327 -8.83 -9.30 18.71
C PRO A 327 -10.20 -9.01 18.10
N GLY A 328 -10.47 -9.50 16.90
CA GLY A 328 -11.83 -9.47 16.37
C GLY A 328 -12.80 -10.22 17.31
N ASP A 329 -14.01 -9.69 17.50
CA ASP A 329 -15.05 -10.28 18.39
C ASP A 329 -15.44 -11.73 18.06
N THR A 330 -15.00 -12.22 16.89
CA THR A 330 -15.22 -13.56 16.35
C THR A 330 -14.04 -14.50 16.54
N ALA A 331 -12.88 -14.05 17.02
CA ALA A 331 -11.65 -14.83 17.05
C ALA A 331 -11.79 -16.16 17.82
N ASP A 332 -12.50 -16.19 18.95
CA ASP A 332 -12.76 -17.40 19.76
C ASP A 332 -14.12 -18.06 19.50
N ALA A 333 -14.94 -17.51 18.61
CA ALA A 333 -16.26 -18.06 18.32
C ALA A 333 -16.14 -19.43 17.63
N ALA A 334 -17.09 -20.33 17.89
CA ALA A 334 -17.18 -21.60 17.17
C ALA A 334 -17.25 -21.34 15.64
N THR A 335 -16.67 -22.22 14.82
CA THR A 335 -16.48 -21.98 13.36
C THR A 335 -17.74 -21.49 12.65
N LEU A 336 -18.90 -22.11 12.89
CA LEU A 336 -20.16 -21.69 12.26
C LEU A 336 -20.68 -20.34 12.78
N ALA A 337 -20.31 -19.94 13.99
CA ALA A 337 -20.59 -18.61 14.53
C ALA A 337 -19.65 -17.55 13.92
N LYS A 338 -18.35 -17.86 13.69
CA LYS A 338 -17.45 -17.00 12.89
C LYS A 338 -18.04 -16.74 11.50
N VAL A 339 -18.41 -17.81 10.82
CA VAL A 339 -19.04 -17.79 9.49
C VAL A 339 -20.31 -16.94 9.46
N LYS A 340 -21.21 -17.10 10.44
CA LYS A 340 -22.44 -16.28 10.55
C LYS A 340 -22.18 -14.80 10.86
N ALA A 341 -21.21 -14.52 11.72
CA ALA A 341 -20.85 -13.15 12.08
C ALA A 341 -20.21 -12.43 10.89
N PHE A 342 -19.30 -13.08 10.16
CA PHE A 342 -18.71 -12.57 8.93
C PHE A 342 -19.77 -12.25 7.86
N VAL A 343 -20.74 -13.15 7.61
CA VAL A 343 -21.89 -12.85 6.72
C VAL A 343 -22.68 -11.63 7.21
N GLY A 344 -22.83 -11.47 8.53
CA GLY A 344 -23.43 -10.30 9.16
C GLY A 344 -22.66 -9.00 8.89
N ASP A 345 -21.34 -9.03 8.90
CA ASP A 345 -20.47 -7.89 8.59
C ASP A 345 -20.53 -7.52 7.11
N VAL A 346 -20.42 -8.51 6.22
CA VAL A 346 -20.58 -8.32 4.76
C VAL A 346 -21.93 -7.69 4.42
N ARG A 347 -23.01 -8.10 5.10
CA ARG A 347 -24.33 -7.45 4.95
C ARG A 347 -24.32 -6.01 5.47
N THR A 348 -23.73 -5.77 6.63
CA THR A 348 -23.74 -4.45 7.30
C THR A 348 -23.00 -3.43 6.46
N TRP A 349 -21.77 -3.77 6.05
CA TRP A 349 -20.99 -2.94 5.13
C TRP A 349 -21.63 -2.88 3.76
N GLY A 350 -22.00 -4.00 3.14
CA GLY A 350 -22.66 -3.99 1.82
C GLY A 350 -23.93 -3.14 1.77
N THR A 351 -24.65 -3.01 2.90
CA THR A 351 -25.80 -2.11 3.03
C THR A 351 -25.38 -0.65 3.07
N ALA A 352 -24.46 -0.28 3.97
CA ALA A 352 -23.99 1.10 4.08
C ALA A 352 -23.24 1.58 2.82
N PHE A 353 -22.52 0.66 2.15
CA PHE A 353 -21.96 0.91 0.84
C PHE A 353 -23.08 1.20 -0.16
N ILE A 354 -24.13 0.40 -0.36
CA ILE A 354 -25.23 0.80 -1.28
C ILE A 354 -25.84 2.16 -0.91
N GLU A 355 -26.21 2.33 0.36
CA GLU A 355 -26.99 3.48 0.81
C GLU A 355 -26.19 4.79 0.72
N GLY A 356 -24.88 4.76 1.01
CA GLY A 356 -23.96 5.88 0.80
C GLY A 356 -23.51 6.04 -0.66
N THR A 357 -23.10 4.95 -1.33
CA THR A 357 -22.51 5.01 -2.67
C THR A 357 -23.46 5.41 -3.78
N SER A 358 -24.78 5.28 -3.64
CA SER A 358 -25.68 5.78 -4.71
C SER A 358 -25.46 7.27 -5.05
N ALA A 359 -25.03 8.08 -4.07
CA ALA A 359 -24.43 9.40 -4.30
C ALA A 359 -22.88 9.31 -4.36
N SER A 360 -22.24 8.67 -3.38
CA SER A 360 -20.79 8.73 -3.22
C SER A 360 -19.96 7.96 -4.25
N SER A 361 -20.48 6.96 -5.00
CA SER A 361 -19.73 6.31 -6.09
C SER A 361 -19.80 7.07 -7.40
N THR A 362 -20.92 7.76 -7.68
CA THR A 362 -20.97 8.73 -8.77
C THR A 362 -19.97 9.84 -8.49
N ALA A 363 -20.03 10.43 -7.29
CA ALA A 363 -19.07 11.41 -6.84
C ALA A 363 -17.64 10.86 -6.81
N PHE A 364 -17.39 9.62 -6.41
CA PHE A 364 -16.04 9.01 -6.37
C PHE A 364 -15.47 8.73 -7.77
N LYS A 365 -16.29 8.27 -8.71
CA LYS A 365 -15.89 8.14 -10.12
C LYS A 365 -15.52 9.51 -10.67
N GLU A 366 -16.37 10.50 -10.43
CA GLU A 366 -16.15 11.90 -10.81
C GLU A 366 -14.89 12.49 -10.15
N GLN A 367 -14.63 12.19 -8.87
CA GLN A 367 -13.39 12.55 -8.17
C GLN A 367 -12.15 11.88 -8.79
N THR A 368 -12.26 10.63 -9.23
CA THR A 368 -11.15 9.92 -9.88
C THR A 368 -10.87 10.52 -11.27
N GLU A 369 -11.92 10.90 -12.00
CA GLU A 369 -11.81 11.67 -13.27
C GLU A 369 -11.26 13.09 -13.05
N LEU A 370 -11.61 13.74 -11.93
CA LEU A 370 -11.09 15.05 -11.52
C LEU A 370 -9.59 14.96 -11.15
N VAL A 371 -9.21 13.93 -10.40
CA VAL A 371 -7.82 13.56 -10.06
C VAL A 371 -7.00 13.30 -11.33
N ALA A 372 -7.53 12.51 -12.26
CA ALA A 372 -6.93 12.29 -13.58
C ALA A 372 -6.82 13.61 -14.39
N GLY A 373 -7.87 14.41 -14.39
CA GLY A 373 -7.87 15.74 -14.99
C GLY A 373 -6.75 16.62 -14.43
N VAL A 374 -6.48 16.52 -13.12
CA VAL A 374 -5.44 17.29 -12.43
C VAL A 374 -4.04 16.74 -12.61
N ALA A 375 -3.86 15.44 -12.74
CA ALA A 375 -2.60 14.88 -13.20
C ALA A 375 -2.23 15.45 -14.59
N ASN A 376 -3.19 15.49 -15.52
CA ASN A 376 -2.99 16.06 -16.85
C ASN A 376 -2.78 17.59 -16.82
N LEU A 377 -3.63 18.32 -16.08
CA LEU A 377 -3.50 19.77 -15.90
C LEU A 377 -2.18 20.15 -15.21
N SER A 378 -1.72 19.37 -14.23
CA SER A 378 -0.48 19.65 -13.51
C SER A 378 0.71 19.57 -14.45
N ILE A 379 0.83 18.53 -15.28
CA ILE A 379 1.98 18.35 -16.18
C ILE A 379 1.89 19.27 -17.40
N GLU A 380 0.79 19.22 -18.15
CA GLU A 380 0.66 19.90 -19.45
C GLU A 380 0.33 21.40 -19.32
N PHE A 381 -0.47 21.78 -18.32
CA PHE A 381 -1.07 23.12 -18.21
C PHE A 381 -0.55 23.98 -17.05
N LEU A 382 0.10 23.41 -16.04
CA LEU A 382 0.60 24.16 -14.88
C LEU A 382 2.13 24.11 -14.79
N ILE A 383 2.75 22.93 -14.76
CA ILE A 383 4.21 22.74 -14.71
C ILE A 383 4.85 23.25 -16.00
N GLY A 384 4.33 22.86 -17.16
CA GLY A 384 4.80 23.38 -18.46
C GLY A 384 4.79 24.92 -18.47
N PRO A 385 3.62 25.58 -18.41
CA PRO A 385 3.50 27.04 -18.30
C PRO A 385 4.29 27.69 -17.15
N ALA A 386 4.41 27.08 -15.97
CA ALA A 386 5.24 27.58 -14.87
C ALA A 386 6.74 27.52 -15.22
N PHE A 387 7.18 26.46 -15.90
CA PHE A 387 8.55 26.30 -16.37
C PHE A 387 8.85 27.26 -17.52
N TYR A 388 7.96 27.42 -18.50
CA TYR A 388 8.06 28.44 -19.55
C TYR A 388 8.04 29.86 -18.97
N ALA A 389 7.23 30.13 -17.95
CA ALA A 389 7.22 31.42 -17.26
C ALA A 389 8.46 31.63 -16.39
N SER A 390 9.05 30.56 -15.85
CA SER A 390 10.34 30.61 -15.14
C SER A 390 11.49 30.88 -16.11
N ALA A 391 11.51 30.19 -17.26
CA ALA A 391 12.42 30.44 -18.36
C ALA A 391 12.23 31.86 -18.94
N GLY A 392 10.99 32.34 -19.07
CA GLY A 392 10.65 33.71 -19.49
C GLY A 392 11.01 34.77 -18.44
N ALA A 393 10.83 34.49 -17.16
CA ALA A 393 11.30 35.32 -16.05
C ALA A 393 12.82 35.45 -16.03
N ILE A 394 13.51 34.35 -16.29
CA ILE A 394 14.95 34.28 -16.56
C ILE A 394 15.28 35.12 -17.81
N GLU A 395 14.56 34.96 -18.93
CA GLU A 395 14.75 35.73 -20.16
C GLU A 395 14.56 37.24 -19.95
N MET A 396 13.62 37.66 -19.12
CA MET A 396 13.39 39.08 -18.83
C MET A 396 14.46 39.70 -17.92
N ARG A 397 15.07 38.92 -17.02
CA ARG A 397 16.26 39.34 -16.28
C ARG A 397 17.41 39.71 -17.23
N PHE A 398 17.54 39.02 -18.37
CA PHE A 398 18.57 39.34 -19.39
C PHE A 398 18.31 40.68 -20.10
N HIS A 399 17.05 41.08 -20.30
CA HIS A 399 16.73 42.25 -21.12
C HIS A 399 16.87 43.62 -20.42
N GLY A 400 17.28 43.65 -19.16
CA GLY A 400 17.77 44.87 -18.47
C GLY A 400 16.77 46.04 -18.32
N ARG A 401 15.47 45.83 -18.58
CA ARG A 401 14.43 46.87 -18.51
C ARG A 401 13.98 47.14 -17.06
N ASN A 402 14.87 47.74 -16.27
CA ASN A 402 14.69 48.00 -14.83
C ASN A 402 13.49 48.90 -14.41
N THR A 403 12.58 49.34 -15.29
CA THR A 403 11.58 50.39 -14.96
C THR A 403 10.21 50.37 -15.67
N SER A 404 9.81 49.37 -16.47
CA SER A 404 8.51 49.41 -17.17
C SER A 404 7.73 48.09 -17.13
N THR A 405 6.60 48.11 -16.42
CA THR A 405 5.84 46.95 -15.91
C THR A 405 4.69 46.50 -16.81
N ASN A 406 4.83 46.52 -18.14
CA ASN A 406 3.78 46.07 -19.07
C ASN A 406 4.37 45.09 -20.07
N LEU A 407 3.90 43.83 -20.01
CA LEU A 407 4.50 42.66 -20.67
C LEU A 407 3.65 42.08 -21.81
N VAL A 408 2.62 42.80 -22.24
CA VAL A 408 1.63 42.35 -23.24
C VAL A 408 2.23 42.05 -24.64
N ASP A 409 3.49 42.44 -24.89
CA ASP A 409 4.20 42.25 -26.16
C ASP A 409 5.29 41.14 -26.12
N TYR A 410 5.41 40.34 -25.05
CA TYR A 410 6.43 39.28 -24.97
C TYR A 410 5.85 37.90 -25.33
N GLU A 411 5.92 37.55 -26.62
CA GLU A 411 5.69 36.19 -27.12
C GLU A 411 6.77 35.24 -26.56
N ILE A 412 6.47 34.56 -25.45
CA ILE A 412 7.32 33.52 -24.89
C ILE A 412 7.19 32.27 -25.78
N GLY A 413 8.19 32.03 -26.61
CA GLY A 413 8.29 30.83 -27.45
C GLY A 413 7.62 30.93 -28.82
N SER A 414 7.55 29.79 -29.50
CA SER A 414 6.86 29.63 -30.80
C SER A 414 5.43 30.18 -30.77
N PRO A 415 4.84 30.62 -31.91
CA PRO A 415 3.39 30.88 -32.01
C PRO A 415 2.50 29.65 -31.71
N THR A 416 3.09 28.47 -31.46
CA THR A 416 2.42 27.26 -30.96
C THR A 416 2.65 27.01 -29.45
N GLY A 417 3.47 27.82 -28.78
CA GLY A 417 3.81 27.69 -27.37
C GLY A 417 2.91 28.54 -26.44
N PRO A 418 2.96 28.29 -25.11
CA PRO A 418 2.08 28.94 -24.14
C PRO A 418 2.31 30.45 -24.05
N GLN A 419 1.24 31.24 -24.20
CA GLN A 419 1.32 32.70 -24.31
C GLN A 419 1.03 33.39 -22.97
N PHE A 420 1.94 34.27 -22.52
CA PHE A 420 1.72 35.16 -21.38
C PHE A 420 0.91 36.38 -21.83
N THR A 421 -0.37 36.42 -21.44
CA THR A 421 -1.36 37.38 -21.98
C THR A 421 -1.66 38.57 -21.07
N ALA A 422 -1.44 38.42 -19.76
CA ALA A 422 -1.64 39.48 -18.75
C ALA A 422 -0.79 39.21 -17.49
N GLY A 423 -0.70 40.20 -16.60
CA GLY A 423 -0.02 40.11 -15.30
C GLY A 423 1.27 40.94 -15.22
N THR A 424 1.97 40.80 -14.10
CA THR A 424 3.23 41.50 -13.83
C THR A 424 4.32 40.54 -13.39
N ILE A 425 5.55 40.83 -13.79
CA ILE A 425 6.74 40.07 -13.39
C ILE A 425 7.77 41.05 -12.85
N THR A 426 8.26 40.79 -11.64
CA THR A 426 9.12 41.67 -10.86
C THR A 426 10.31 40.89 -10.31
N GLN A 427 11.45 41.53 -10.12
CA GLN A 427 12.64 40.89 -9.57
C GLN A 427 13.17 41.66 -8.36
N SER A 428 13.53 40.94 -7.31
CA SER A 428 14.19 41.47 -6.12
C SER A 428 15.37 40.55 -5.74
N GLY A 429 16.57 40.96 -6.13
CA GLY A 429 17.79 40.18 -5.88
C GLY A 429 17.87 38.92 -6.75
N ASP A 430 17.97 37.76 -6.11
CA ASP A 430 17.93 36.43 -6.74
C ASP A 430 16.51 35.94 -7.03
N VAL A 431 15.47 36.52 -6.43
CA VAL A 431 14.08 36.07 -6.61
C VAL A 431 13.36 36.86 -7.70
N VAL A 432 12.75 36.15 -8.66
CA VAL A 432 11.74 36.68 -9.58
C VAL A 432 10.35 36.30 -9.06
N THR A 433 9.42 37.24 -9.04
CA THR A 433 8.03 37.06 -8.63
C THR A 433 7.09 37.40 -9.78
N ILE A 434 6.20 36.48 -10.11
CA ILE A 434 5.09 36.66 -11.06
C ILE A 434 3.83 36.89 -10.23
N THR A 435 3.06 37.92 -10.58
CA THR A 435 1.80 38.28 -9.93
C THR A 435 0.71 38.50 -10.97
N ASP A 436 -0.41 37.80 -10.79
CA ASP A 436 -1.57 37.77 -11.70
C ASP A 436 -1.22 37.43 -13.16
N GLY A 437 -0.23 36.56 -13.37
CA GLY A 437 0.23 36.14 -14.69
C GLY A 437 -0.80 35.27 -15.39
N VAL A 438 -1.28 35.60 -16.58
CA VAL A 438 -2.27 34.77 -17.30
C VAL A 438 -1.61 34.04 -18.46
N ILE A 439 -1.50 32.71 -18.37
CA ILE A 439 -0.85 31.87 -19.37
C ILE A 439 -1.85 30.82 -19.87
N ASN A 440 -2.13 30.81 -21.17
CA ASN A 440 -3.16 29.95 -21.77
C ASN A 440 -4.55 30.01 -21.07
N GLY A 441 -4.87 31.13 -20.42
CA GLY A 441 -6.11 31.33 -19.66
C GLY A 441 -6.03 30.97 -18.17
N ILE A 442 -4.91 30.42 -17.69
CA ILE A 442 -4.66 30.06 -16.29
C ILE A 442 -3.97 31.23 -15.60
N THR A 443 -4.46 31.64 -14.42
CA THR A 443 -3.83 32.70 -13.62
C THR A 443 -2.79 32.10 -12.69
N VAL A 444 -1.56 32.63 -12.66
CA VAL A 444 -0.44 32.11 -11.88
C VAL A 444 0.25 33.21 -11.06
N ASN A 445 0.60 32.86 -9.83
CA ASN A 445 1.40 33.65 -8.89
C ASN A 445 2.59 32.79 -8.42
N MET A 446 3.81 33.17 -8.76
CA MET A 446 4.97 32.27 -8.60
C MET A 446 6.21 33.02 -8.13
N LYS A 447 7.12 32.31 -7.45
CA LYS A 447 8.44 32.78 -7.05
C LYS A 447 9.52 31.82 -7.52
N VAL A 448 10.44 32.34 -8.32
CA VAL A 448 11.58 31.59 -8.84
C VAL A 448 12.84 32.15 -8.20
N ARG A 449 13.56 31.35 -7.42
CA ARG A 449 14.88 31.73 -6.93
C ARG A 449 15.93 31.35 -7.99
N LEU A 450 16.63 32.34 -8.50
CA LEU A 450 17.62 32.17 -9.54
C LEU A 450 19.03 31.99 -8.94
N PRO A 451 19.83 31.03 -9.45
CA PRO A 451 21.22 30.87 -9.03
C PRO A 451 22.08 32.10 -9.36
N ALA A 452 23.25 32.19 -8.73
CA ALA A 452 24.25 33.20 -9.08
C ALA A 452 24.87 32.94 -10.46
N ASP A 453 25.44 33.98 -11.07
CA ASP A 453 26.27 33.82 -12.26
C ASP A 453 27.52 32.99 -11.94
N GLY A 454 27.88 32.06 -12.82
CA GLY A 454 28.95 31.09 -12.60
C GLY A 454 28.67 30.06 -11.49
N ALA A 455 27.43 29.94 -11.00
CA ALA A 455 27.06 28.86 -10.09
C ALA A 455 27.25 27.50 -10.76
N VAL A 456 27.93 26.58 -10.08
CA VAL A 456 28.17 25.21 -10.55
C VAL A 456 27.24 24.28 -9.79
N PHE A 457 26.27 23.71 -10.49
CA PHE A 457 25.50 22.57 -10.01
C PHE A 457 26.25 21.29 -10.39
N VAL A 458 26.52 20.40 -9.44
CA VAL A 458 27.05 19.06 -9.71
C VAL A 458 25.91 18.08 -9.99
N THR A 459 26.19 16.93 -10.61
CA THR A 459 25.21 15.83 -10.74
C THR A 459 24.52 15.54 -9.39
N GLY A 460 23.18 15.42 -9.41
CA GLY A 460 22.36 15.25 -8.20
C GLY A 460 22.01 16.54 -7.46
N SER A 461 22.51 17.72 -7.90
CA SER A 461 22.04 19.00 -7.37
C SER A 461 20.60 19.27 -7.81
N SER A 462 19.84 19.94 -6.95
CA SER A 462 18.45 20.31 -7.21
C SER A 462 18.27 21.82 -7.51
N ILE A 463 17.26 22.12 -8.33
CA ILE A 463 16.72 23.47 -8.57
C ILE A 463 15.26 23.47 -8.08
N THR A 464 14.90 24.37 -7.17
CA THR A 464 13.54 24.46 -6.61
C THR A 464 12.84 25.75 -7.06
N ILE A 465 11.60 25.60 -7.51
CA ILE A 465 10.68 26.66 -7.93
C ILE A 465 9.51 26.69 -6.94
N GLU A 466 9.21 27.85 -6.35
CA GLU A 466 8.12 28.02 -5.39
C GLU A 466 6.85 28.53 -6.10
N MET A 467 5.78 27.73 -6.11
CA MET A 467 4.46 28.17 -6.56
C MET A 467 3.74 28.83 -5.38
N MET A 468 3.30 30.09 -5.54
CA MET A 468 2.55 30.78 -4.49
C MET A 468 1.05 30.57 -4.65
N SER A 469 0.54 30.62 -5.88
CA SER A 469 -0.77 30.09 -6.23
C SER A 469 -0.92 29.92 -7.75
N ALA A 470 -1.91 29.15 -8.16
CA ALA A 470 -2.44 29.16 -9.53
C ALA A 470 -3.95 28.96 -9.49
N SER A 471 -4.68 29.42 -10.51
CA SER A 471 -6.10 29.14 -10.65
C SER A 471 -6.54 28.96 -12.10
N PHE A 472 -7.44 28.01 -12.28
CA PHE A 472 -8.18 27.73 -13.50
C PHE A 472 -9.66 27.62 -13.12
N GLU A 473 -10.53 28.36 -13.80
CA GLU A 473 -11.98 28.33 -13.56
C GLU A 473 -12.70 27.98 -14.86
N SER A 474 -13.68 27.08 -14.78
CA SER A 474 -14.46 26.64 -15.95
C SER A 474 -15.92 26.35 -15.57
N ALA A 475 -16.75 25.97 -16.56
CA ALA A 475 -18.13 25.58 -16.29
C ALA A 475 -18.24 24.24 -15.53
N ALA A 476 -17.32 23.32 -15.77
CA ALA A 476 -17.34 21.97 -15.20
C ALA A 476 -16.49 21.82 -13.94
N THR A 477 -15.37 22.54 -13.86
CA THR A 477 -14.34 22.37 -12.82
C THR A 477 -13.64 23.68 -12.54
N ASP A 478 -13.42 23.99 -11.26
CA ASP A 478 -12.42 24.96 -10.82
C ASP A 478 -11.25 24.23 -10.17
N ALA A 479 -10.04 24.74 -10.37
CA ALA A 479 -8.82 24.19 -9.82
C ALA A 479 -7.91 25.31 -9.33
N TYR A 480 -7.46 25.21 -8.09
CA TYR A 480 -6.59 26.14 -7.42
C TYR A 480 -5.34 25.40 -6.93
N ILE A 481 -4.15 25.96 -7.15
CA ILE A 481 -2.97 25.64 -6.36
C ILE A 481 -2.90 26.71 -5.27
N ASN A 482 -2.95 26.32 -4.00
CA ASN A 482 -2.87 27.20 -2.83
C ASN A 482 -1.42 27.54 -2.49
N SER A 483 -0.50 26.59 -2.71
CA SER A 483 0.96 26.76 -2.64
C SER A 483 1.67 25.53 -3.22
N GLY A 484 2.99 25.57 -3.41
CA GLY A 484 3.73 24.35 -3.74
C GLY A 484 5.19 24.56 -4.11
N GLN A 485 5.88 23.45 -4.39
CA GLN A 485 7.25 23.43 -4.90
C GLN A 485 7.40 22.46 -6.07
N LEU A 486 8.26 22.82 -7.02
CA LEU A 486 8.74 21.99 -8.11
C LEU A 486 10.27 21.89 -7.99
N THR A 487 10.79 20.69 -7.84
CA THR A 487 12.21 20.38 -7.63
C THR A 487 12.76 19.58 -8.81
N LEU A 488 13.87 20.02 -9.40
CA LEU A 488 14.49 19.42 -10.58
C LEU A 488 15.92 18.98 -10.27
N ASN A 489 16.22 17.70 -10.38
CA ASN A 489 17.54 17.13 -10.11
C ASN A 489 18.34 16.95 -11.41
N LEU A 490 19.59 17.41 -11.43
CA LEU A 490 20.41 17.40 -12.64
C LEU A 490 21.16 16.08 -12.84
N ALA A 491 21.16 15.56 -14.07
CA ALA A 491 21.90 14.37 -14.49
C ALA A 491 23.40 14.63 -14.68
N SER A 492 23.76 15.86 -15.05
CA SER A 492 25.14 16.27 -15.30
C SER A 492 25.51 17.53 -14.53
N GLU A 493 26.80 17.81 -14.39
CA GLU A 493 27.27 19.12 -13.98
C GLU A 493 26.72 20.20 -14.94
N TYR A 494 26.26 21.32 -14.37
CA TYR A 494 25.76 22.47 -15.11
C TYR A 494 26.31 23.76 -14.50
N VAL A 495 27.07 24.51 -15.30
CA VAL A 495 27.53 25.84 -14.94
C VAL A 495 26.54 26.86 -15.48
N VAL A 496 26.01 27.69 -14.59
CA VAL A 496 25.14 28.82 -14.95
C VAL A 496 25.99 29.91 -15.60
N ASP A 497 26.08 29.89 -16.92
CA ASP A 497 26.65 30.98 -17.72
C ASP A 497 25.49 31.85 -18.25
N TRP A 498 25.15 32.92 -17.53
CA TRP A 498 24.04 33.78 -17.95
C TRP A 498 24.30 34.50 -19.29
N VAL A 499 25.57 34.66 -19.71
CA VAL A 499 25.93 35.27 -21.00
C VAL A 499 25.72 34.29 -22.15
N ALA A 500 26.02 33.01 -21.95
CA ALA A 500 25.71 31.97 -22.91
C ALA A 500 24.20 31.76 -23.04
N ILE A 501 23.44 31.85 -21.93
CA ILE A 501 21.97 31.76 -21.94
C ILE A 501 21.36 32.98 -22.65
N GLU A 502 21.84 34.21 -22.39
CA GLU A 502 21.46 35.45 -23.08
C GLU A 502 21.55 35.31 -24.62
N GLN A 503 22.58 34.60 -25.10
CA GLN A 503 22.82 34.38 -26.54
C GLN A 503 22.11 33.15 -27.11
N ARG A 504 21.28 32.44 -26.32
CA ARG A 504 20.68 31.13 -26.66
C ARG A 504 21.74 30.12 -27.14
N SER A 505 22.91 30.16 -26.51
CA SER A 505 24.10 29.36 -26.84
C SER A 505 24.57 28.45 -25.69
N ALA A 506 24.02 28.63 -24.49
CA ALA A 506 24.18 27.68 -23.39
C ALA A 506 23.54 26.34 -23.76
N ALA A 507 24.16 25.25 -23.33
CA ALA A 507 23.46 23.96 -23.26
C ALA A 507 22.32 24.06 -22.24
N MET A 508 21.24 23.30 -22.44
CA MET A 508 20.26 23.13 -21.37
C MET A 508 20.81 22.21 -20.27
N PRO A 509 20.46 22.43 -18.99
CA PRO A 509 20.78 21.47 -17.94
C PRO A 509 20.07 20.14 -18.21
N SER A 510 20.82 19.05 -18.22
CA SER A 510 20.23 17.72 -18.35
C SER A 510 19.50 17.36 -17.05
N ILE A 511 18.19 17.12 -17.12
CA ILE A 511 17.36 16.74 -15.97
C ILE A 511 17.38 15.21 -15.86
N LEU A 512 17.65 14.69 -14.65
CA LEU A 512 17.60 13.26 -14.33
C LEU A 512 16.19 12.84 -13.92
N LYS A 513 15.69 13.53 -12.89
CA LYS A 513 14.36 13.37 -12.33
C LYS A 513 13.92 14.68 -11.69
N GLY A 514 12.65 14.83 -11.38
CA GLY A 514 12.19 15.89 -10.49
C GLY A 514 10.96 15.46 -9.71
N ALA A 515 10.49 16.37 -8.87
CA ALA A 515 9.31 16.15 -8.05
C ALA A 515 8.49 17.44 -7.89
N THR A 516 7.18 17.30 -7.72
CA THR A 516 6.30 18.36 -7.22
C THR A 516 5.75 18.03 -5.84
N ASP A 517 5.48 19.05 -5.05
CA ASP A 517 4.62 19.02 -3.86
C ASP A 517 3.69 20.24 -3.94
N LEU A 518 2.45 20.06 -4.36
CA LEU A 518 1.47 21.12 -4.61
C LEU A 518 0.29 20.98 -3.64
N ASP A 519 0.03 21.98 -2.82
CA ASP A 519 -1.23 22.12 -2.08
C ASP A 519 -2.29 22.69 -3.04
N ILE A 520 -3.38 21.96 -3.24
CA ILE A 520 -4.42 22.25 -4.23
C ILE A 520 -5.83 22.18 -3.64
N THR A 521 -6.76 22.87 -4.30
CA THR A 521 -8.20 22.75 -4.09
C THR A 521 -8.88 22.62 -5.45
N LEU A 522 -9.75 21.63 -5.62
CA LEU A 522 -10.43 21.29 -6.86
C LEU A 522 -11.92 21.23 -6.59
N THR A 523 -12.75 21.94 -7.34
CA THR A 523 -14.21 21.91 -7.18
C THR A 523 -14.86 21.49 -8.49
N GLN A 524 -15.54 20.36 -8.48
CA GLN A 524 -16.32 19.86 -9.61
C GLN A 524 -17.79 20.30 -9.49
N LYS A 525 -18.31 20.77 -10.64
CA LYS A 525 -19.62 21.41 -10.78
C LYS A 525 -20.50 20.72 -11.82
N GLN A 526 -19.92 19.88 -12.67
CA GLN A 526 -20.63 19.09 -13.69
C GLN A 526 -20.14 17.64 -13.75
N ASP A 527 -21.02 16.72 -14.15
CA ASP A 527 -20.71 15.32 -14.42
C ASP A 527 -19.94 15.14 -15.74
N GLN A 528 -19.53 13.89 -16.02
CA GLN A 528 -18.90 13.45 -17.28
C GLN A 528 -19.72 13.77 -18.56
N PHE A 529 -21.02 14.10 -18.44
CA PHE A 529 -21.91 14.45 -19.54
C PHE A 529 -22.16 15.97 -19.65
N GLY A 530 -21.53 16.78 -18.79
CA GLY A 530 -21.70 18.25 -18.74
C GLY A 530 -23.00 18.70 -18.05
N MET A 531 -23.69 17.81 -17.34
CA MET A 531 -24.85 18.15 -16.52
C MET A 531 -24.38 18.71 -15.17
N PRO A 532 -24.98 19.79 -14.63
CA PRO A 532 -24.65 20.28 -13.30
C PRO A 532 -24.90 19.21 -12.22
N LEU A 533 -23.98 19.09 -11.27
CA LEU A 533 -24.15 18.25 -10.09
C LEU A 533 -25.19 18.89 -9.15
N ASP A 534 -25.98 18.05 -8.46
CA ASP A 534 -26.92 18.52 -7.41
C ASP A 534 -26.17 19.08 -6.18
N VAL A 535 -24.92 18.64 -5.99
CA VAL A 535 -23.99 19.05 -4.94
C VAL A 535 -22.60 19.17 -5.57
N GLU A 536 -21.93 20.32 -5.38
CA GLU A 536 -20.53 20.49 -5.82
C GLU A 536 -19.60 19.64 -4.93
N MET A 537 -18.63 18.97 -5.55
CA MET A 537 -17.65 18.14 -4.88
C MET A 537 -16.30 18.86 -4.84
N THR A 538 -15.65 18.92 -3.67
CA THR A 538 -14.34 19.59 -3.52
C THR A 538 -13.28 18.66 -2.93
N PHE A 539 -12.19 18.40 -3.66
CA PHE A 539 -10.95 17.84 -3.11
C PHE A 539 -10.02 18.97 -2.65
N ALA A 540 -9.47 18.90 -1.44
CA ALA A 540 -8.48 19.86 -0.93
C ALA A 540 -7.31 19.13 -0.26
N GLY A 541 -6.09 19.33 -0.75
CA GLY A 541 -4.89 18.70 -0.19
C GLY A 541 -3.68 18.69 -1.11
N LYS A 542 -2.70 17.84 -0.81
CA LYS A 542 -1.41 17.77 -1.51
C LYS A 542 -1.44 16.88 -2.75
N VAL A 543 -0.68 17.27 -3.78
CA VAL A 543 -0.29 16.48 -4.94
C VAL A 543 1.23 16.41 -4.99
N LEU A 544 1.73 15.24 -4.65
CA LEU A 544 3.11 14.84 -4.77
C LEU A 544 3.27 14.08 -6.09
N SER A 545 4.25 14.43 -6.91
CA SER A 545 4.58 13.61 -8.08
C SER A 545 6.08 13.54 -8.22
N GLU A 546 6.62 12.36 -8.53
CA GLU A 546 7.98 12.22 -9.06
C GLU A 546 7.89 11.95 -10.57
N PHE A 547 8.76 12.60 -11.33
CA PHE A 547 8.88 12.40 -12.77
C PHE A 547 10.33 12.08 -13.15
N ILE A 548 10.47 11.13 -14.07
CA ILE A 548 11.73 10.57 -14.54
C ILE A 548 11.93 11.03 -15.99
N ASN A 549 13.16 11.38 -16.34
CA ASN A 549 13.49 11.65 -17.73
C ASN A 549 13.82 10.34 -18.46
N THR A 550 12.92 9.88 -19.33
CA THR A 550 13.08 8.66 -20.15
C THR A 550 13.85 8.92 -21.45
N GLY A 551 14.10 10.19 -21.81
CA GLY A 551 14.70 10.57 -23.08
C GLY A 551 15.95 11.46 -22.94
N ALA A 552 16.76 11.48 -24.00
CA ALA A 552 17.65 12.61 -24.19
C ALA A 552 16.80 13.81 -24.64
N ILE A 553 16.48 14.72 -23.71
CA ILE A 553 15.93 16.05 -24.03
C ILE A 553 16.80 16.64 -25.14
N THR A 554 16.28 16.73 -26.37
CA THR A 554 17.11 17.25 -27.46
C THR A 554 17.31 18.75 -27.24
N ASN A 555 18.36 19.34 -27.79
CA ASN A 555 18.67 20.76 -27.58
C ASN A 555 17.64 21.74 -28.22
N ALA A 556 16.46 21.26 -28.63
CA ALA A 556 15.33 22.08 -28.99
C ALA A 556 14.62 22.55 -27.71
N PRO A 557 14.40 23.87 -27.50
CA PRO A 557 13.78 24.42 -26.29
C PRO A 557 12.30 24.04 -26.10
N ASP A 558 11.74 23.24 -27.00
CA ASP A 558 10.35 22.84 -27.07
C ASP A 558 10.17 21.33 -26.74
N ASP A 559 11.26 20.57 -26.59
CA ASP A 559 11.28 19.10 -26.60
C ASP A 559 11.25 18.48 -25.19
N PHE A 560 10.12 18.67 -24.50
CA PHE A 560 9.88 18.10 -23.16
C PHE A 560 9.30 16.68 -23.20
N SER A 561 9.23 16.02 -24.36
CA SER A 561 8.55 14.72 -24.51
C SER A 561 9.21 13.54 -23.79
N GLY A 562 10.36 13.74 -23.15
CA GLY A 562 11.06 12.74 -22.34
C GLY A 562 10.70 12.77 -20.84
N ILE A 563 9.97 13.77 -20.35
CA ILE A 563 9.60 13.84 -18.92
C ILE A 563 8.29 13.10 -18.71
N VAL A 564 8.34 11.97 -18.00
CA VAL A 564 7.15 11.16 -17.66
C VAL A 564 6.99 11.08 -16.14
N PRO A 565 5.77 11.11 -15.58
CA PRO A 565 5.57 10.81 -14.17
C PRO A 565 5.96 9.34 -13.92
N GLY A 566 6.79 9.10 -12.91
CA GLY A 566 7.02 7.76 -12.37
C GLY A 566 6.04 7.43 -11.25
N THR A 567 5.75 8.41 -10.38
CA THR A 567 4.83 8.26 -9.25
C THR A 567 3.96 9.51 -9.13
N LEU A 568 2.68 9.33 -8.81
CA LEU A 568 1.74 10.41 -8.44
C LEU A 568 0.99 10.01 -7.17
N ILE A 569 1.16 10.77 -6.10
CA ILE A 569 0.49 10.61 -4.81
C ILE A 569 -0.33 11.86 -4.53
N MET A 570 -1.65 11.75 -4.44
CA MET A 570 -2.52 12.82 -3.95
C MET A 570 -2.97 12.48 -2.53
N ARG A 571 -3.05 13.45 -1.61
CA ARG A 571 -3.54 13.27 -0.23
C ARG A 571 -4.36 14.49 0.17
N GLY A 572 -5.65 14.34 0.42
CA GLY A 572 -6.52 15.46 0.74
C GLY A 572 -7.92 15.07 1.16
N ASP A 573 -8.65 16.03 1.71
CA ASP A 573 -10.04 15.84 2.12
C ASP A 573 -10.96 16.08 0.92
N ILE A 574 -11.84 15.12 0.67
CA ILE A 574 -12.94 15.25 -0.26
C ILE A 574 -14.17 15.65 0.55
N ASN A 575 -14.76 16.80 0.20
CA ASN A 575 -15.89 17.39 0.90
C ASN A 575 -17.02 17.67 -0.10
N ASP A 576 -18.26 17.43 0.32
CA ASP A 576 -19.45 17.84 -0.42
C ASP A 576 -20.14 19.05 0.24
N THR A 577 -21.00 19.76 -0.48
CA THR A 577 -21.75 20.90 0.12
C THR A 577 -22.85 20.47 1.09
N ALA A 578 -23.10 19.17 1.27
CA ALA A 578 -24.02 18.65 2.28
C ALA A 578 -23.34 18.43 3.65
N GLY A 579 -22.01 18.53 3.71
CA GLY A 579 -21.20 18.39 4.92
C GLY A 579 -20.65 16.98 5.15
N ASN A 580 -20.67 16.12 4.13
CA ASN A 580 -19.95 14.84 4.17
C ASN A 580 -18.48 15.09 3.80
N SER A 581 -17.55 14.47 4.54
CA SER A 581 -16.10 14.59 4.33
C SER A 581 -15.44 13.22 4.40
N SER A 582 -14.46 12.96 3.52
CA SER A 582 -13.60 11.78 3.57
C SER A 582 -12.16 12.14 3.25
N ALA A 583 -11.23 11.85 4.15
CA ALA A 583 -9.79 11.97 3.89
C ALA A 583 -9.38 10.87 2.90
N ALA A 584 -8.85 11.27 1.74
CA ALA A 584 -8.50 10.37 0.64
C ALA A 584 -7.05 10.56 0.19
N ARG A 585 -6.36 9.44 -0.01
CA ARG A 585 -5.02 9.32 -0.57
C ARG A 585 -5.07 8.47 -1.84
N PHE A 586 -4.72 9.05 -2.97
CA PHE A 586 -4.61 8.34 -4.24
C PHE A 586 -3.12 8.10 -4.52
N THR A 587 -2.72 6.87 -4.84
CA THR A 587 -1.34 6.50 -5.12
C THR A 587 -1.26 5.78 -6.48
N PHE A 588 -0.88 6.50 -7.52
CA PHE A 588 -0.64 5.94 -8.85
C PHE A 588 0.86 5.69 -9.04
N ASN A 589 1.24 4.42 -9.20
CA ASN A 589 2.59 4.06 -9.65
C ASN A 589 2.54 3.86 -11.18
N ILE A 590 3.27 4.70 -11.91
CA ILE A 590 3.15 4.88 -13.35
C ILE A 590 4.52 4.59 -14.01
N PRO A 591 4.94 3.31 -14.10
CA PRO A 591 6.22 2.98 -14.71
C PRO A 591 6.18 3.21 -16.24
N ASN A 592 7.06 4.09 -16.72
CA ASN A 592 7.49 4.20 -18.13
C ASN A 592 6.40 4.53 -19.19
N ILE A 593 5.40 5.36 -18.89
CA ILE A 593 4.43 5.80 -19.92
C ILE A 593 4.95 7.00 -20.70
N GLU A 594 5.27 6.83 -22.00
CA GLU A 594 5.79 7.90 -22.88
C GLU A 594 4.84 9.09 -23.10
N PHE A 595 3.54 8.97 -22.78
CA PHE A 595 2.57 10.08 -22.87
C PHE A 595 1.35 9.87 -21.96
N LEU A 596 1.04 10.85 -21.09
CA LEU A 596 -0.01 10.73 -20.06
C LEU A 596 -1.37 11.34 -20.47
N ALA A 597 -1.95 10.92 -21.59
CA ALA A 597 -3.32 11.34 -21.95
C ALA A 597 -4.38 10.47 -21.22
N ILE A 598 -4.64 10.76 -19.93
CA ILE A 598 -5.48 9.89 -19.08
C ILE A 598 -6.92 9.75 -19.62
N THR A 599 -7.44 10.74 -20.35
CA THR A 599 -8.75 10.68 -21.03
C THR A 599 -8.85 9.67 -22.17
N GLY A 600 -7.78 8.93 -22.49
CA GLY A 600 -7.83 7.83 -23.47
C GLY A 600 -6.70 6.79 -23.41
N MET A 601 -5.77 6.85 -22.44
CA MET A 601 -4.58 5.98 -22.41
C MET A 601 -4.42 5.12 -21.15
N LEU A 602 -5.47 4.92 -20.35
CA LEU A 602 -5.52 3.79 -19.41
C LEU A 602 -5.46 2.41 -20.11
N GLU A 603 -5.58 2.38 -21.44
CA GLU A 603 -5.43 1.17 -22.24
C GLU A 603 -3.97 0.65 -22.26
N SER A 604 -2.97 1.49 -22.53
CA SER A 604 -1.69 1.01 -23.09
C SER A 604 -0.51 0.82 -22.11
N ALA A 605 -0.76 0.83 -20.81
CA ALA A 605 0.29 0.65 -19.79
C ALA A 605 -0.23 -0.20 -18.62
N VAL A 606 0.70 -0.70 -17.81
CA VAL A 606 0.44 -1.59 -16.68
C VAL A 606 0.70 -0.86 -15.35
N PRO A 607 -0.16 0.08 -14.92
CA PRO A 607 -0.05 0.68 -13.61
C PRO A 607 -0.54 -0.29 -12.53
N LYS A 608 0.22 -0.44 -11.45
CA LYS A 608 -0.38 -0.82 -10.15
C LYS A 608 -1.02 0.45 -9.60
N ILE A 609 -2.35 0.46 -9.49
CA ILE A 609 -3.12 1.56 -8.91
C ILE A 609 -3.39 1.22 -7.44
N GLY A 610 -3.14 2.17 -6.54
CA GLY A 610 -3.55 2.12 -5.13
C GLY A 610 -4.40 3.35 -4.78
N LEU A 611 -5.45 3.12 -4.01
CA LEU A 611 -6.37 4.14 -3.50
C LEU A 611 -6.61 3.84 -2.03
N ASP A 612 -6.39 4.80 -1.15
CA ASP A 612 -6.60 4.70 0.28
C ASP A 612 -7.55 5.80 0.72
N PHE A 613 -8.55 5.52 1.55
CA PHE A 613 -9.36 6.56 2.16
C PHE A 613 -9.96 6.16 3.49
N VAL A 614 -10.17 7.16 4.35
CA VAL A 614 -10.89 7.02 5.61
C VAL A 614 -12.38 7.30 5.35
N MET A 615 -13.21 6.33 5.69
CA MET A 615 -14.66 6.37 5.54
C MET A 615 -15.32 6.49 6.93
N GLU A 616 -16.09 7.57 7.13
CA GLU A 616 -16.94 7.75 8.32
C GLU A 616 -18.42 7.85 7.90
N LEU A 617 -19.10 6.71 7.80
CA LEU A 617 -20.54 6.67 7.50
C LEU A 617 -21.38 6.75 8.78
N ALA A 618 -22.44 7.57 8.74
CA ALA A 618 -23.33 7.78 9.88
C ALA A 618 -23.96 6.46 10.37
N GLY A 619 -23.61 6.03 11.58
CA GLY A 619 -24.10 4.79 12.19
C GLY A 619 -23.18 3.58 12.01
N LEU A 620 -22.06 3.72 11.31
CA LEU A 620 -20.97 2.75 11.26
C LEU A 620 -19.73 3.25 12.04
N PRO A 621 -18.82 2.34 12.44
CA PRO A 621 -17.48 2.75 12.86
C PRO A 621 -16.69 3.33 11.69
N ARG A 622 -15.69 4.18 12.01
CA ARG A 622 -14.65 4.61 11.07
C ARG A 622 -13.98 3.39 10.43
N ALA A 623 -13.81 3.43 9.11
CA ALA A 623 -13.14 2.41 8.34
C ALA A 623 -12.02 3.00 7.48
N TYR A 624 -11.01 2.19 7.22
CA TYR A 624 -9.94 2.44 6.27
C TYR A 624 -10.20 1.57 5.05
N VAL A 625 -10.34 2.18 3.88
CA VAL A 625 -10.60 1.47 2.62
C VAL A 625 -9.39 1.65 1.71
N ASN A 626 -8.67 0.56 1.45
CA ASN A 626 -7.69 0.46 0.37
C ASN A 626 -8.35 -0.23 -0.83
N VAL A 627 -8.15 0.29 -2.05
CA VAL A 627 -8.49 -0.38 -3.31
C VAL A 627 -7.23 -0.42 -4.14
N THR A 628 -6.83 -1.62 -4.53
CA THR A 628 -5.69 -1.85 -5.41
C THR A 628 -6.11 -2.57 -6.68
N GLY A 629 -5.40 -2.29 -7.77
CA GLY A 629 -5.59 -2.96 -9.04
C GLY A 629 -4.26 -3.16 -9.76
N ALA A 630 -4.07 -4.34 -10.34
CA ALA A 630 -2.93 -4.66 -11.19
C ALA A 630 -3.44 -5.26 -12.51
N GLY A 631 -3.13 -4.60 -13.63
CA GLY A 631 -3.37 -5.13 -14.98
C GLY A 631 -2.16 -5.88 -15.54
N THR A 632 -2.36 -6.61 -16.63
CA THR A 632 -1.30 -7.02 -17.58
C THR A 632 -1.88 -7.05 -18.98
N ASP A 633 -1.14 -6.56 -19.97
CA ASP A 633 -1.50 -6.68 -21.40
C ASP A 633 -2.96 -6.33 -21.76
N PHE A 634 -3.43 -5.17 -21.30
CA PHE A 634 -4.81 -4.63 -21.52
C PHE A 634 -5.94 -5.39 -20.80
N GLU A 635 -5.64 -6.41 -19.98
CA GLU A 635 -6.59 -7.12 -19.12
C GLU A 635 -6.37 -6.71 -17.64
N VAL A 636 -7.44 -6.50 -16.87
CA VAL A 636 -7.32 -6.19 -15.43
C VAL A 636 -7.13 -7.51 -14.69
N GLY A 637 -5.88 -7.84 -14.35
CA GLY A 637 -5.52 -9.14 -13.80
C GLY A 637 -6.16 -9.38 -12.43
N THR A 638 -5.95 -8.46 -11.49
CA THR A 638 -6.54 -8.54 -10.15
C THR A 638 -6.97 -7.16 -9.64
N SER A 639 -8.03 -7.13 -8.83
CA SER A 639 -8.31 -6.01 -7.95
C SER A 639 -8.63 -6.47 -6.53
N THR A 640 -8.16 -5.71 -5.55
CA THR A 640 -8.30 -6.04 -4.13
C THR A 640 -8.76 -4.80 -3.36
N THR A 641 -9.98 -4.84 -2.84
CA THR A 641 -10.55 -3.82 -1.94
C THR A 641 -10.46 -4.30 -0.50
N THR A 642 -9.57 -3.74 0.30
CA THR A 642 -9.43 -4.01 1.74
C THR A 642 -10.15 -2.95 2.56
N ILE A 643 -11.04 -3.37 3.47
CA ILE A 643 -11.81 -2.52 4.36
C ILE A 643 -11.49 -2.92 5.80
N THR A 644 -10.84 -2.05 6.57
CA THR A 644 -10.42 -2.30 7.95
C THR A 644 -11.18 -1.39 8.92
N PHE A 645 -11.88 -1.95 9.90
CA PHE A 645 -12.76 -1.24 10.82
C PHE A 645 -12.86 -1.98 12.16
N SER A 646 -12.76 -1.27 13.29
CA SER A 646 -12.97 -1.85 14.64
C SER A 646 -12.23 -3.19 14.91
N GLY A 647 -10.96 -3.30 14.50
CA GLY A 647 -10.15 -4.52 14.63
C GLY A 647 -10.53 -5.68 13.67
N ARG A 648 -11.48 -5.45 12.76
CA ARG A 648 -11.90 -6.38 11.71
C ARG A 648 -11.39 -5.92 10.35
N ARG A 649 -11.21 -6.88 9.45
CA ARG A 649 -10.80 -6.65 8.05
C ARG A 649 -11.75 -7.39 7.13
N ILE A 650 -12.07 -6.80 5.98
CA ILE A 650 -12.77 -7.44 4.87
C ILE A 650 -11.93 -7.18 3.62
N VAL A 651 -11.40 -8.22 2.99
CA VAL A 651 -10.64 -8.15 1.72
C VAL A 651 -11.52 -8.69 0.63
N ILE A 652 -11.93 -7.85 -0.33
CA ILE A 652 -12.70 -8.24 -1.52
C ILE A 652 -11.73 -8.32 -2.69
N ARG A 653 -11.38 -9.54 -3.09
CA ARG A 653 -10.56 -9.85 -4.25
C ARG A 653 -11.47 -10.17 -5.43
N GLY A 654 -11.21 -9.55 -6.58
CA GLY A 654 -11.74 -9.96 -7.88
C GLY A 654 -10.57 -10.35 -8.78
N ASP A 655 -10.45 -11.63 -9.09
CA ASP A 655 -9.49 -12.15 -10.07
C ASP A 655 -10.09 -12.10 -11.49
N ASP A 656 -9.25 -12.09 -12.53
CA ASP A 656 -9.62 -12.13 -13.95
C ASP A 656 -10.74 -11.13 -14.34
N LEU A 657 -10.54 -9.85 -14.00
CA LEU A 657 -11.38 -8.72 -14.44
C LEU A 657 -11.14 -8.43 -15.94
N SER A 658 -11.74 -9.27 -16.76
CA SER A 658 -11.75 -9.15 -18.22
C SER A 658 -12.70 -8.03 -18.65
N VAL A 659 -12.40 -7.29 -19.72
CA VAL A 659 -13.22 -6.16 -20.23
C VAL A 659 -13.70 -6.44 -21.67
N SER A 660 -14.85 -7.09 -21.87
CA SER A 660 -15.42 -7.23 -23.23
C SER A 660 -15.97 -5.92 -23.81
N THR A 661 -16.11 -5.95 -25.14
CA THR A 661 -16.59 -4.89 -26.03
C THR A 661 -17.98 -4.34 -25.73
N ASP A 662 -18.72 -5.00 -24.84
CA ASP A 662 -20.17 -4.79 -24.63
C ASP A 662 -20.49 -4.03 -23.34
N GLY A 663 -19.51 -3.83 -22.43
CA GLY A 663 -19.66 -3.01 -21.22
C GLY A 663 -20.29 -3.68 -19.97
N VAL A 664 -20.54 -4.99 -20.00
CA VAL A 664 -21.21 -5.82 -18.98
C VAL A 664 -20.25 -6.46 -17.95
N VAL A 665 -20.00 -5.92 -16.75
CA VAL A 665 -18.93 -6.40 -15.83
C VAL A 665 -18.83 -7.92 -15.63
N GLY A 666 -17.60 -8.43 -15.64
CA GLY A 666 -17.25 -9.80 -15.42
C GLY A 666 -16.02 -9.95 -14.59
N VAL A 667 -16.18 -10.80 -13.61
CA VAL A 667 -15.20 -11.12 -12.61
C VAL A 667 -14.93 -12.60 -12.79
N GLY A 668 -13.69 -13.01 -12.59
CA GLY A 668 -13.39 -14.37 -12.15
C GLY A 668 -13.95 -14.58 -10.75
N GLU A 669 -13.23 -15.34 -9.93
CA GLU A 669 -13.66 -15.53 -8.55
C GLU A 669 -13.76 -14.19 -7.80
N VAL A 670 -14.88 -13.94 -7.11
CA VAL A 670 -14.97 -12.85 -6.13
C VAL A 670 -14.88 -13.46 -4.74
N THR A 671 -13.74 -13.25 -4.09
CA THR A 671 -13.45 -13.79 -2.77
C THR A 671 -13.41 -12.66 -1.76
N ILE A 672 -14.37 -12.67 -0.83
CA ILE A 672 -14.45 -11.75 0.31
C ILE A 672 -13.89 -12.48 1.54
N THR A 673 -12.80 -12.04 2.15
CA THR A 673 -12.14 -12.73 3.28
C THR A 673 -12.00 -11.83 4.51
N ASN A 674 -12.20 -12.38 5.71
CA ASN A 674 -11.98 -11.65 6.97
C ASN A 674 -10.63 -11.96 7.64
N GLN A 675 -10.27 -11.21 8.69
CA GLN A 675 -9.03 -11.42 9.45
C GLN A 675 -8.97 -12.75 10.23
N ASP A 676 -10.07 -13.49 10.31
CA ASP A 676 -10.09 -14.82 10.93
C ASP A 676 -9.92 -15.95 9.89
N GLY A 677 -9.71 -15.64 8.60
CA GLY A 677 -9.59 -16.62 7.52
C GLY A 677 -10.93 -17.20 7.01
N VAL A 678 -12.07 -16.58 7.36
CA VAL A 678 -13.36 -16.93 6.74
C VAL A 678 -13.47 -16.21 5.40
N SER A 679 -13.76 -16.97 4.33
CA SER A 679 -13.93 -16.47 2.96
C SER A 679 -15.33 -16.73 2.43
N MET A 680 -15.94 -15.75 1.77
CA MET A 680 -17.17 -15.86 0.98
C MET A 680 -16.76 -15.77 -0.49
N VAL A 681 -16.83 -16.90 -1.17
CA VAL A 681 -16.37 -17.10 -2.54
C VAL A 681 -17.60 -17.15 -3.45
N PHE A 682 -17.68 -16.24 -4.42
CA PHE A 682 -18.70 -16.26 -5.45
C PHE A 682 -18.14 -16.82 -6.75
N ASP A 683 -18.93 -17.70 -7.38
CA ASP A 683 -18.70 -18.07 -8.78
C ASP A 683 -18.75 -16.80 -9.62
N GLY A 684 -17.74 -16.55 -10.46
CA GLY A 684 -17.53 -15.27 -11.14
C GLY A 684 -18.68 -14.77 -12.02
N ASN A 685 -19.67 -15.62 -12.28
CA ASN A 685 -20.96 -15.16 -12.76
C ASN A 685 -21.78 -14.48 -11.64
N LEU A 686 -21.54 -13.19 -11.42
CA LEU A 686 -22.38 -12.35 -10.56
C LEU A 686 -23.84 -12.23 -11.02
N GLU A 687 -24.21 -12.79 -12.17
CA GLU A 687 -25.62 -12.99 -12.52
C GLU A 687 -26.28 -14.15 -11.77
N THR A 688 -25.55 -15.22 -11.45
CA THR A 688 -26.09 -16.37 -10.71
C THR A 688 -26.01 -16.18 -9.21
N LEU A 689 -25.05 -15.40 -8.68
CA LEU A 689 -24.82 -15.22 -7.23
C LEU A 689 -24.80 -16.57 -6.48
N GLU A 690 -24.10 -17.53 -7.09
CA GLU A 690 -23.82 -18.86 -6.55
C GLU A 690 -22.40 -18.86 -5.98
N GLY A 691 -22.11 -19.78 -5.06
CA GLY A 691 -20.83 -19.82 -4.35
C GLY A 691 -20.94 -20.45 -2.95
N ASP A 692 -19.89 -20.28 -2.15
CA ASP A 692 -19.73 -20.90 -0.83
C ASP A 692 -19.14 -19.93 0.20
N VAL A 693 -19.45 -20.14 1.49
CA VAL A 693 -18.72 -19.53 2.61
C VAL A 693 -17.83 -20.59 3.23
N ILE A 694 -16.52 -20.41 3.05
CA ILE A 694 -15.44 -21.34 3.31
C ILE A 694 -14.65 -20.89 4.54
N PHE A 695 -14.18 -21.83 5.35
CA PHE A 695 -13.18 -21.60 6.38
C PHE A 695 -12.20 -22.79 6.36
N ASN A 696 -10.90 -22.52 6.31
CA ASN A 696 -9.82 -23.51 6.13
C ASN A 696 -10.14 -24.56 5.03
N GLY A 697 -10.45 -24.10 3.82
CA GLY A 697 -10.75 -24.97 2.66
C GLY A 697 -12.07 -25.76 2.72
N LYS A 698 -12.87 -25.61 3.79
CA LYS A 698 -14.14 -26.32 3.97
C LYS A 698 -15.35 -25.38 3.88
N SER A 699 -16.33 -25.70 3.04
CA SER A 699 -17.60 -24.95 2.99
C SER A 699 -18.46 -25.19 4.24
N TYR A 700 -18.97 -24.10 4.81
CA TYR A 700 -19.88 -24.05 5.95
C TYR A 700 -21.25 -23.45 5.62
N ALA A 701 -21.41 -22.80 4.46
CA ALA A 701 -22.68 -22.33 3.94
C ALA A 701 -22.65 -22.21 2.40
N ALA A 702 -23.75 -22.58 1.73
CA ALA A 702 -23.89 -22.41 0.29
C ALA A 702 -24.69 -21.14 -0.05
N ILE A 703 -24.23 -20.40 -1.06
CA ILE A 703 -24.84 -19.16 -1.57
C ILE A 703 -25.64 -19.51 -2.83
N SER A 704 -26.84 -18.95 -2.96
CA SER A 704 -27.72 -19.22 -4.10
C SER A 704 -28.68 -18.07 -4.38
N ARG A 705 -28.96 -17.76 -5.65
CA ARG A 705 -29.93 -16.72 -6.01
C ARG A 705 -31.38 -17.20 -5.96
N MET A 706 -32.20 -16.40 -5.31
CA MET A 706 -33.65 -16.57 -5.25
C MET A 706 -34.31 -15.97 -6.49
N SER A 707 -35.51 -16.45 -6.84
CA SER A 707 -36.29 -15.98 -8.01
C SER A 707 -36.68 -14.49 -8.01
N ASN A 708 -36.51 -13.80 -6.88
CA ASN A 708 -36.69 -12.36 -6.70
C ASN A 708 -35.38 -11.56 -6.74
N GLY A 709 -34.27 -12.19 -7.15
CA GLY A 709 -32.95 -11.56 -7.31
C GLY A 709 -32.05 -11.59 -6.08
N LEU A 710 -32.59 -11.85 -4.89
CA LEU A 710 -31.87 -11.84 -3.61
C LEU A 710 -30.92 -13.04 -3.49
N ALA A 711 -29.80 -12.92 -2.77
CA ALA A 711 -28.98 -14.07 -2.41
C ALA A 711 -29.49 -14.72 -1.12
N LYS A 712 -29.51 -16.05 -1.09
CA LYS A 712 -29.82 -16.88 0.07
C LYS A 712 -28.56 -17.65 0.48
N ILE A 713 -28.11 -17.42 1.70
CA ILE A 713 -27.00 -18.14 2.32
C ILE A 713 -27.60 -19.24 3.19
N THR A 714 -27.29 -20.50 2.87
CA THR A 714 -27.81 -21.69 3.55
C THR A 714 -26.69 -22.37 4.32
N TYR A 715 -26.74 -22.26 5.64
CA TYR A 715 -25.73 -22.80 6.54
C TYR A 715 -25.78 -24.33 6.65
N SER A 716 -24.64 -24.92 6.96
CA SER A 716 -24.44 -26.36 7.19
C SER A 716 -25.30 -26.95 8.32
N ASP A 717 -25.81 -26.13 9.25
CA ASP A 717 -26.80 -26.52 10.26
C ASP A 717 -28.27 -26.51 9.76
N GLY A 718 -28.49 -26.17 8.48
CA GLY A 718 -29.80 -26.05 7.86
C GLY A 718 -30.53 -24.73 8.14
N THR A 719 -29.95 -23.82 8.93
CA THR A 719 -30.42 -22.43 9.01
C THR A 719 -30.09 -21.67 7.73
N PHE A 720 -30.75 -20.55 7.48
CA PHE A 720 -30.43 -19.70 6.34
C PHE A 720 -30.74 -18.24 6.66
N GLU A 721 -30.11 -17.35 5.90
CA GLU A 721 -30.55 -15.96 5.79
C GLU A 721 -30.61 -15.51 4.34
N ILE A 722 -31.15 -14.32 4.13
CA ILE A 722 -31.35 -13.70 2.82
C ILE A 722 -30.69 -12.33 2.91
N LEU A 723 -29.82 -12.04 1.93
CA LEU A 723 -29.20 -10.72 1.77
C LEU A 723 -30.15 -9.81 0.98
#